data_AF-A0A090D7W8-F1
#
_entry.id   AF-A0A090D7W8-F1
#
_cell.length_a   1.000
_cell.length_b   1.000
_cell.length_c   1.000
_cell.angle_alpha   90.00
_cell.angle_beta   90.00
_cell.angle_gamma   90.00
#
_symmetry.space_group_name_H-M   'P 1'
#
loop_
_entity.id
_entity.type
_entity.pdbx_description
1 polymer ?
#
loop_
_entity_poly.entity_id
_entity_poly.type
_entity_poly.pdbx_seq_one_letter_code
_entity_poly.pdbx_strand_id
1 'polypeptide(L)'
;MFSFCPLQGALSESTASQSLLELDGGVKILVDVGWDETFAVEKLRELEKQVPTLSFILLTHATVAHIGAYAHCCKHIPLFSTIPAYATRPVIDLGRTLTQDLYASTPLAATTIPTSSLAEVAYASSQAPSLNPNLLLQPPSPEEITRYFANIQAVQYSQPQQPRSSPFSPDITNLTVTAYNSGRTLGGAIWHIQHGLESIVYAVDWNQGKENVFSGAAWLSGGHGGGGSTEVIEQLRKPTALVCSSRTPDATLSRAKRDEQLLESIKLCIARGGTVLIPVDSSARVLELSYLLEHAWRNEVDNNNNETFRNAQLYLAGHSIGSTLKHARSLFEWMDDKIVREFEAAAGGKESHSRGQRGGHHHDHKVAGPFDFKHLRLLERKGQVSWVLKQALEDLEPKGRVILATDSSLEWGFSKEVLKSIAGDARNLVLLTEKPALNENKPSIARTLWDWWKERKDGVATEQTTSGETFEQVYAGGRELEIADASKQALEGNDLSVYQQWLATKQQLQATSHGGSGMTWEAWTDLNDALSDTSTESEESETEQQGKALNISANIKQASRKKVVLNDEDLGVNILIKKRGVYDYEVRGKKGREAMFPAVAQRRRHDEFGDLIRPEDYLRAEEREVADRQETDPAKTKQEDSLGKKRSLIAVNAANKATANSKREKQPARAHSDEPDDASATGAPGNGPHTEEVDELDEEEDAPVLGPAKLVMTTHKISVNLRIAFVDFSGLHDKRSLHMLIPLIQPRRLVLVAGTEQESQALAADCKKLLSAQLAANSSNESATVDVFTPPVGTFVNASVDTNAWVVKLSDYLAKKLKWQDVNGLGIATITGVLLPGGGFIPSDDPNDEGNKRQKTEEGGSPSSSMALTTVNNDANPRTLPTVDVLPVNLAATATVKAASQPLHAGDLRLADLRRAMLHAGHKAEFRGEGTLLIDETVAVRKSAAGRIELESVALPFAVGPGGGRSLMGGGGGGRGTFYAVREKIYDVLAVVPGA
;
A
#
# COMPACT_ATOMS: atom_id res chain seq x y z
N MET A 1 9.93 21.53 -13.39
CA MET A 1 10.19 20.52 -14.44
C MET A 1 10.10 19.15 -13.80
N PHE A 2 9.36 18.25 -14.45
CA PHE A 2 8.99 16.94 -13.95
C PHE A 2 9.22 15.91 -15.05
N SER A 3 10.02 14.88 -14.75
CA SER A 3 10.28 13.74 -15.61
C SER A 3 9.76 12.46 -14.97
N PHE A 4 9.12 11.62 -15.78
CA PHE A 4 8.59 10.33 -15.39
C PHE A 4 9.30 9.21 -16.14
N CYS A 5 9.72 8.15 -15.44
CA CYS A 5 10.33 6.97 -16.03
C CYS A 5 9.73 5.69 -15.41
N PRO A 6 9.03 4.84 -16.19
CA PRO A 6 8.64 3.53 -15.69
C PRO A 6 9.87 2.61 -15.66
N LEU A 7 10.17 2.03 -14.49
CA LEU A 7 11.26 1.05 -14.34
C LEU A 7 10.77 -0.37 -14.63
N GLN A 8 9.49 -0.67 -14.38
CA GLN A 8 8.85 -1.94 -14.71
C GLN A 8 7.37 -1.74 -15.09
N GLY A 9 6.77 -2.76 -15.71
CA GLY A 9 5.34 -2.83 -15.97
C GLY A 9 4.82 -2.06 -17.18
N ALA A 10 5.60 -1.18 -17.79
CA ALA A 10 5.16 -0.43 -18.98
C ALA A 10 5.29 -1.25 -20.27
N LEU A 11 4.27 -1.18 -21.14
CA LEU A 11 4.20 -1.87 -22.45
C LEU A 11 4.56 -3.37 -22.36
N SER A 12 4.17 -4.01 -21.26
CA SER A 12 4.51 -5.40 -20.95
C SER A 12 3.31 -6.10 -20.31
N GLU A 13 3.16 -7.40 -20.57
CA GLU A 13 2.17 -8.23 -19.86
C GLU A 13 2.58 -8.50 -18.39
N SER A 14 3.76 -8.08 -17.95
CA SER A 14 4.20 -8.22 -16.56
C SER A 14 3.35 -7.37 -15.61
N THR A 15 3.00 -7.93 -14.47
CA THR A 15 2.20 -7.25 -13.43
C THR A 15 3.02 -6.34 -12.54
N ALA A 16 4.35 -6.45 -12.53
CA ALA A 16 5.22 -5.67 -11.66
C ALA A 16 5.16 -4.16 -11.95
N SER A 17 4.89 -3.37 -10.93
CA SER A 17 4.83 -1.90 -10.96
C SER A 17 6.06 -1.33 -10.25
N GLN A 18 6.83 -0.52 -10.98
CA GLN A 18 7.91 0.31 -10.44
C GLN A 18 8.06 1.55 -11.30
N SER A 19 7.96 2.74 -10.70
CA SER A 19 8.05 4.02 -11.41
C SER A 19 8.95 5.01 -10.69
N LEU A 20 9.73 5.78 -11.44
CA LEU A 20 10.59 6.84 -10.93
C LEU A 20 10.05 8.20 -11.38
N LEU A 21 9.84 9.10 -10.43
CA LEU A 21 9.49 10.49 -10.67
C LEU A 21 10.69 11.37 -10.28
N GLU A 22 11.15 12.18 -11.22
CA GLU A 22 12.21 13.17 -10.99
C GLU A 22 11.62 14.57 -11.09
N LEU A 23 11.71 15.31 -9.98
CA LEU A 23 11.20 16.67 -9.84
C LEU A 23 12.36 17.68 -9.87
N ASP A 24 12.02 18.93 -10.13
CA ASP A 24 12.97 20.05 -10.06
C ASP A 24 13.69 20.09 -8.71
N GLY A 25 14.98 20.42 -8.74
CA GLY A 25 15.83 20.40 -7.55
C GLY A 25 16.50 19.05 -7.27
N GLY A 26 16.36 18.08 -8.18
CA GLY A 26 17.03 16.77 -8.07
C GLY A 26 16.34 15.80 -7.11
N VAL A 27 15.08 16.07 -6.77
CA VAL A 27 14.27 15.21 -5.90
C VAL A 27 13.77 14.03 -6.72
N LYS A 28 14.08 12.80 -6.29
CA LYS A 28 13.63 11.57 -6.95
C LYS A 28 12.73 10.75 -6.03
N ILE A 29 11.55 10.44 -6.51
CA ILE A 29 10.53 9.67 -5.80
C ILE A 29 10.38 8.33 -6.49
N LEU A 30 10.56 7.25 -5.73
CA LEU A 30 10.24 5.90 -6.20
C LEU A 30 8.79 5.59 -5.83
N VAL A 31 7.99 5.19 -6.79
CA VAL A 31 6.62 4.71 -6.56
C VAL A 31 6.56 3.23 -6.87
N ASP A 32 6.16 2.46 -5.86
CA ASP A 32 6.13 1.01 -5.80
C ASP A 32 7.49 0.31 -5.94
N VAL A 33 7.59 -0.85 -5.32
CA VAL A 33 8.75 -1.75 -5.35
C VAL A 33 8.24 -3.16 -5.68
N GLY A 34 7.52 -3.23 -6.80
CA GLY A 34 6.86 -4.42 -7.28
C GLY A 34 7.81 -5.50 -7.79
N TRP A 35 7.36 -6.74 -7.79
CA TRP A 35 8.06 -7.83 -8.46
C TRP A 35 7.07 -8.67 -9.26
N ASP A 36 7.60 -9.49 -10.16
CA ASP A 36 6.82 -10.46 -10.91
C ASP A 36 7.04 -11.87 -10.37
N GLU A 37 6.23 -12.81 -10.84
CA GLU A 37 6.21 -14.22 -10.43
C GLU A 37 7.56 -14.94 -10.64
N THR A 38 8.43 -14.41 -11.51
CA THR A 38 9.75 -15.01 -11.79
C THR A 38 10.81 -14.70 -10.73
N PHE A 39 10.60 -13.65 -9.92
CA PHE A 39 11.57 -13.16 -8.94
C PHE A 39 12.98 -12.91 -9.54
N ALA A 40 13.05 -12.41 -10.77
CA ALA A 40 14.32 -12.17 -11.45
C ALA A 40 15.06 -10.95 -10.88
N VAL A 41 16.31 -11.14 -10.44
CA VAL A 41 17.18 -10.07 -9.91
C VAL A 41 17.55 -9.04 -10.98
N GLU A 42 17.61 -9.46 -12.25
CA GLU A 42 17.96 -8.58 -13.37
C GLU A 42 17.02 -7.38 -13.49
N LYS A 43 15.74 -7.57 -13.14
CA LYS A 43 14.71 -6.52 -13.16
C LYS A 43 14.93 -5.45 -12.07
N LEU A 44 15.65 -5.79 -11.00
CA LEU A 44 16.00 -4.86 -9.91
C LEU A 44 17.30 -4.08 -10.17
N ARG A 45 18.08 -4.44 -11.20
CA ARG A 45 19.37 -3.81 -11.50
C ARG A 45 19.24 -2.31 -11.81
N GLU A 46 18.19 -1.90 -12.50
CA GLU A 46 17.96 -0.47 -12.77
C GLU A 46 17.55 0.30 -11.51
N LEU A 47 16.80 -0.34 -10.61
CA LEU A 47 16.48 0.25 -9.30
C LEU A 47 17.74 0.42 -8.45
N GLU A 48 18.60 -0.60 -8.38
CA GLU A 48 19.85 -0.58 -7.62
C GLU A 48 20.73 0.65 -7.97
N LYS A 49 20.82 0.99 -9.26
CA LYS A 49 21.57 2.18 -9.72
C LYS A 49 20.99 3.50 -9.22
N GLN A 50 19.68 3.58 -8.98
CA GLN A 50 19.01 4.81 -8.59
C GLN A 50 18.99 5.02 -7.07
N VAL A 51 19.17 3.97 -6.26
CA VAL A 51 19.07 4.01 -4.78
C VAL A 51 19.83 5.17 -4.13
N PRO A 52 21.09 5.47 -4.49
CA PRO A 52 21.84 6.58 -3.86
C PRO A 52 21.26 7.97 -4.13
N THR A 53 20.34 8.09 -5.09
CA THR A 53 19.73 9.36 -5.49
C THR A 53 18.27 9.49 -5.09
N LEU A 54 17.67 8.45 -4.49
CA LEU A 54 16.27 8.45 -4.08
C LEU A 54 16.05 9.30 -2.83
N SER A 55 15.02 10.14 -2.85
CA SER A 55 14.60 10.95 -1.71
C SER A 55 13.67 10.19 -0.78
N PHE A 56 12.60 9.58 -1.30
CA PHE A 56 11.67 8.77 -0.53
C PHE A 56 10.89 7.80 -1.45
N ILE A 57 10.21 6.83 -0.82
CA ILE A 57 9.44 5.77 -1.50
C ILE A 57 7.95 5.94 -1.16
N LEU A 58 7.08 5.79 -2.15
CA LEU A 58 5.62 5.69 -1.99
C LEU A 58 5.15 4.30 -2.38
N LEU A 59 4.33 3.67 -1.55
CA LEU A 59 3.76 2.34 -1.82
C LEU A 59 2.25 2.46 -2.01
N THR A 60 1.70 1.79 -3.02
CA THR A 60 0.28 1.89 -3.38
C THR A 60 -0.57 0.74 -2.85
N HIS A 61 -0.16 -0.52 -3.05
CA HIS A 61 -0.95 -1.71 -2.75
C HIS A 61 -0.14 -2.81 -2.03
N ALA A 62 -0.80 -3.58 -1.17
CA ALA A 62 -0.23 -4.79 -0.57
C ALA A 62 -0.39 -6.01 -1.49
N THR A 63 0.27 -5.99 -2.65
CA THR A 63 0.32 -7.10 -3.61
C THR A 63 1.75 -7.33 -4.09
N VAL A 64 2.07 -8.53 -4.58
CA VAL A 64 3.43 -8.87 -5.06
C VAL A 64 3.88 -7.88 -6.14
N ALA A 65 2.96 -7.53 -7.02
CA ALA A 65 3.13 -6.55 -8.09
C ALA A 65 3.52 -5.14 -7.64
N HIS A 66 3.35 -4.76 -6.37
CA HIS A 66 3.61 -3.38 -5.90
C HIS A 66 4.60 -3.29 -4.72
N ILE A 67 4.72 -4.33 -3.88
CA ILE A 67 5.61 -4.31 -2.71
C ILE A 67 6.52 -5.55 -2.61
N GLY A 68 6.37 -6.53 -3.51
CA GLY A 68 7.01 -7.85 -3.38
C GLY A 68 8.54 -7.82 -3.27
N ALA A 69 9.21 -6.83 -3.88
CA ALA A 69 10.67 -6.70 -3.81
C ALA A 69 11.16 -5.83 -2.64
N TYR A 70 10.28 -5.19 -1.86
CA TYR A 70 10.67 -4.24 -0.81
C TYR A 70 11.61 -4.85 0.24
N ALA A 71 11.25 -6.01 0.82
CA ALA A 71 12.08 -6.66 1.82
C ALA A 71 13.39 -7.22 1.25
N HIS A 72 13.37 -7.64 -0.04
CA HIS A 72 14.58 -8.06 -0.74
C HIS A 72 15.56 -6.90 -0.88
N CYS A 73 15.07 -5.75 -1.34
CA CYS A 73 15.85 -4.52 -1.48
C CYS A 73 16.42 -4.05 -0.14
N CYS A 74 15.62 -4.06 0.94
CA CYS A 74 16.07 -3.67 2.28
C CYS A 74 17.24 -4.52 2.81
N LYS A 75 17.29 -5.81 2.46
CA LYS A 75 18.32 -6.73 2.94
C LYS A 75 19.56 -6.75 2.06
N HIS A 76 19.38 -6.69 0.74
CA HIS A 76 20.47 -6.94 -0.21
C HIS A 76 21.06 -5.69 -0.82
N ILE A 77 20.29 -4.61 -0.96
CA ILE A 77 20.75 -3.36 -1.56
C ILE A 77 21.19 -2.39 -0.46
N PRO A 78 22.46 -1.94 -0.46
CA PRO A 78 22.95 -0.99 0.54
C PRO A 78 22.18 0.33 0.47
N LEU A 79 22.09 1.04 1.60
CA LEU A 79 21.35 2.31 1.77
C LEU A 79 19.83 2.24 1.61
N PHE A 80 19.27 1.21 0.96
CA PHE A 80 17.84 1.15 0.67
C PHE A 80 16.96 1.23 1.93
N SER A 81 17.36 0.53 3.01
CA SER A 81 16.66 0.54 4.30
C SER A 81 16.69 1.89 5.03
N THR A 82 17.55 2.83 4.61
CA THR A 82 17.64 4.18 5.19
C THR A 82 16.72 5.19 4.51
N ILE A 83 16.15 4.83 3.35
CA ILE A 83 15.24 5.69 2.60
C ILE A 83 13.87 5.67 3.29
N PRO A 84 13.27 6.84 3.59
CA PRO A 84 11.94 6.90 4.17
C PRO A 84 10.90 6.39 3.17
N ALA A 85 10.03 5.49 3.62
CA ALA A 85 8.93 4.94 2.83
C ALA A 85 7.58 5.34 3.43
N TYR A 86 6.59 5.60 2.60
CA TYR A 86 5.23 6.01 2.98
C TYR A 86 4.19 5.07 2.39
N ALA A 87 3.24 4.65 3.22
CA ALA A 87 2.14 3.78 2.82
C ALA A 87 0.96 3.95 3.78
N THR A 88 -0.24 3.53 3.37
CA THR A 88 -1.38 3.48 4.29
C THR A 88 -1.21 2.34 5.30
N ARG A 89 -1.89 2.44 6.45
CA ARG A 89 -1.78 1.42 7.51
C ARG A 89 -2.11 0.00 7.02
N PRO A 90 -3.19 -0.26 6.26
CA PRO A 90 -3.47 -1.60 5.75
C PRO A 90 -2.40 -2.11 4.79
N VAL A 91 -1.81 -1.24 3.97
CA VAL A 91 -0.75 -1.65 3.03
C VAL A 91 0.50 -2.13 3.78
N ILE A 92 0.82 -1.50 4.91
CA ILE A 92 1.94 -1.92 5.78
C ILE A 92 1.64 -3.27 6.44
N ASP A 93 0.47 -3.39 7.09
CA ASP A 93 0.13 -4.59 7.86
C ASP A 93 -0.08 -5.82 6.95
N LEU A 94 -0.83 -5.67 5.86
CA LEU A 94 -1.08 -6.74 4.90
C LEU A 94 0.12 -7.01 3.98
N GLY A 95 0.92 -5.98 3.67
CA GLY A 95 2.16 -6.17 2.90
C GLY A 95 3.19 -6.99 3.68
N ARG A 96 3.21 -6.86 5.01
CA ARG A 96 4.05 -7.67 5.89
C ARG A 96 3.66 -9.14 5.86
N THR A 97 2.37 -9.45 6.01
CA THR A 97 1.90 -10.85 5.98
C THR A 97 2.07 -11.47 4.60
N LEU A 98 1.83 -10.71 3.52
CA LEU A 98 2.12 -11.13 2.16
C LEU A 98 3.59 -11.50 1.97
N THR A 99 4.50 -10.65 2.46
CA THR A 99 5.94 -10.88 2.31
C THR A 99 6.38 -12.11 3.12
N GLN A 100 5.85 -12.30 4.33
CA GLN A 100 6.10 -13.50 5.12
C GLN A 100 5.59 -14.78 4.44
N ASP A 101 4.37 -14.76 3.90
CA ASP A 101 3.80 -15.87 3.13
C ASP A 101 4.63 -16.19 1.88
N LEU A 102 5.11 -15.16 1.17
CA LEU A 102 5.94 -15.30 -0.02
C LEU A 102 7.26 -16.05 0.29
N TYR A 103 8.00 -15.61 1.31
CA TYR A 103 9.29 -16.22 1.66
C TYR A 103 9.15 -17.59 2.35
N ALA A 104 8.01 -17.86 3.00
CA ALA A 104 7.67 -19.18 3.51
C ALA A 104 7.32 -20.15 2.36
N SER A 105 6.62 -19.66 1.34
CA SER A 105 6.06 -20.50 0.27
C SER A 105 7.04 -20.83 -0.84
N THR A 106 7.99 -19.93 -1.19
CA THR A 106 8.92 -20.18 -2.29
C THR A 106 10.37 -19.83 -1.99
N PRO A 107 11.32 -20.75 -2.26
CA PRO A 107 12.74 -20.44 -2.17
C PRO A 107 13.21 -19.50 -3.28
N LEU A 108 12.46 -19.36 -4.37
CA LEU A 108 12.79 -18.46 -5.48
C LEU A 108 12.81 -16.99 -5.06
N ALA A 109 11.96 -16.60 -4.10
CA ALA A 109 11.92 -15.24 -3.58
C ALA A 109 13.26 -14.80 -2.93
N ALA A 110 14.06 -15.77 -2.44
CA ALA A 110 15.39 -15.49 -1.91
C ALA A 110 16.39 -15.09 -3.00
N THR A 111 16.11 -15.43 -4.26
CA THR A 111 16.96 -15.18 -5.46
C THR A 111 18.34 -15.81 -5.44
N THR A 112 18.97 -15.87 -6.61
CA THR A 112 20.32 -16.41 -6.77
C THR A 112 21.38 -15.32 -6.72
N ILE A 113 22.58 -15.70 -6.27
CA ILE A 113 23.75 -14.83 -6.29
C ILE A 113 24.14 -14.58 -7.75
N PRO A 114 24.35 -13.31 -8.17
CA PRO A 114 24.80 -13.00 -9.52
C PRO A 114 26.10 -13.75 -9.87
N THR A 115 26.12 -14.37 -11.05
CA THR A 115 27.30 -15.11 -11.55
C THR A 115 28.54 -14.21 -11.68
N SER A 116 28.35 -12.92 -11.96
CA SER A 116 29.43 -11.92 -11.98
C SER A 116 30.12 -11.79 -10.61
N SER A 117 29.36 -11.72 -9.52
CA SER A 117 29.91 -11.61 -8.17
C SER A 117 30.61 -12.90 -7.72
N LEU A 118 30.13 -14.06 -8.18
CA LEU A 118 30.81 -15.34 -7.92
C LEU A 118 32.10 -15.48 -8.72
N ALA A 119 32.13 -14.98 -9.96
CA ALA A 119 33.31 -15.00 -10.81
C ALA A 119 34.47 -14.16 -10.23
N GLU A 120 34.18 -12.98 -9.69
CA GLU A 120 35.19 -12.13 -9.02
C GLU A 120 35.90 -12.87 -7.87
N VAL A 121 35.13 -13.61 -7.06
CA VAL A 121 35.66 -14.41 -5.95
C VAL A 121 36.47 -15.61 -6.48
N ALA A 122 36.00 -16.27 -7.54
CA ALA A 122 36.72 -17.37 -8.17
C ALA A 122 38.08 -16.94 -8.74
N TYR A 123 38.17 -15.75 -9.35
CA TYR A 123 39.43 -15.17 -9.84
C TYR A 123 40.42 -14.89 -8.70
N ALA A 124 39.95 -14.42 -7.55
CA ALA A 124 40.79 -14.18 -6.37
C ALA A 124 41.32 -15.49 -5.74
N SER A 125 40.65 -16.62 -5.95
CA SER A 125 40.89 -17.87 -5.22
C SER A 125 41.89 -18.83 -5.88
N SER A 126 42.39 -18.56 -7.09
CA SER A 126 43.37 -19.38 -7.85
C SER A 126 43.00 -20.86 -8.11
N GLN A 127 41.85 -21.33 -7.62
CA GLN A 127 41.22 -22.60 -7.95
C GLN A 127 40.05 -22.30 -8.86
N ALA A 128 39.99 -22.89 -10.06
CA ALA A 128 38.82 -22.78 -10.92
C ALA A 128 37.73 -23.75 -10.42
N PRO A 129 36.67 -23.30 -9.73
CA PRO A 129 35.57 -24.18 -9.36
C PRO A 129 34.62 -24.26 -10.57
N SER A 130 33.92 -25.38 -10.70
CA SER A 130 32.68 -25.41 -11.48
C SER A 130 31.72 -24.38 -10.87
N LEU A 131 31.57 -23.21 -11.48
CA LEU A 131 30.66 -22.16 -11.02
C LEU A 131 29.23 -22.72 -11.03
N ASN A 132 28.68 -22.97 -9.84
CA ASN A 132 27.28 -23.35 -9.69
C ASN A 132 26.43 -22.07 -9.63
N PRO A 133 25.62 -21.74 -10.66
CA PRO A 133 24.86 -20.48 -10.72
C PRO A 133 23.65 -20.44 -9.78
N ASN A 134 23.39 -21.51 -9.01
CA ASN A 134 22.15 -21.70 -8.26
C ASN A 134 22.32 -21.49 -6.74
N LEU A 135 23.38 -20.81 -6.30
CA LEU A 135 23.55 -20.44 -4.89
C LEU A 135 22.51 -19.37 -4.52
N LEU A 136 21.73 -19.60 -3.47
CA LEU A 136 20.71 -18.66 -3.02
C LEU A 136 21.32 -17.56 -2.13
N LEU A 137 20.78 -16.35 -2.24
CA LEU A 137 20.99 -15.33 -1.21
C LEU A 137 20.24 -15.72 0.07
N GLN A 138 20.67 -15.17 1.21
CA GLN A 138 19.96 -15.38 2.46
C GLN A 138 18.61 -14.65 2.43
N PRO A 139 17.47 -15.37 2.54
CA PRO A 139 16.17 -14.73 2.60
C PRO A 139 16.05 -13.85 3.86
N PRO A 140 15.27 -12.76 3.82
CA PRO A 140 14.95 -11.99 5.02
C PRO A 140 14.18 -12.85 6.03
N SER A 141 14.56 -12.76 7.30
CA SER A 141 13.85 -13.47 8.37
C SER A 141 12.48 -12.81 8.65
N PRO A 142 11.52 -13.53 9.26
CA PRO A 142 10.23 -12.95 9.64
C PRO A 142 10.37 -11.72 10.57
N GLU A 143 11.39 -11.70 11.42
CA GLU A 143 11.72 -10.59 12.32
C GLU A 143 12.29 -9.39 11.55
N GLU A 144 13.20 -9.63 10.60
CA GLU A 144 13.73 -8.61 9.70
C GLU A 144 12.61 -7.98 8.87
N ILE A 145 11.71 -8.79 8.30
CA ILE A 145 10.54 -8.30 7.57
C ILE A 145 9.70 -7.40 8.48
N THR A 146 9.44 -7.82 9.72
CA THR A 146 8.70 -7.01 10.69
C THR A 146 9.38 -5.67 10.96
N ARG A 147 10.71 -5.66 11.11
CA ARG A 147 11.51 -4.45 11.31
C ARG A 147 11.47 -3.53 10.09
N TYR A 148 11.61 -4.07 8.88
CA TYR A 148 11.58 -3.27 7.65
C TYR A 148 10.22 -2.59 7.46
N PHE A 149 9.12 -3.31 7.71
CA PHE A 149 7.78 -2.75 7.61
C PHE A 149 7.45 -1.77 8.75
N ALA A 150 8.05 -1.92 9.93
CA ALA A 150 7.93 -0.95 11.02
C ALA A 150 8.58 0.41 10.71
N ASN A 151 9.57 0.44 9.81
CA ASN A 151 10.21 1.68 9.36
C ASN A 151 9.35 2.48 8.36
N ILE A 152 8.30 1.89 7.80
CA ILE A 152 7.40 2.56 6.86
C ILE A 152 6.49 3.52 7.65
N GLN A 153 6.47 4.78 7.24
CA GLN A 153 5.61 5.79 7.83
C GLN A 153 4.16 5.61 7.35
N ALA A 154 3.27 5.35 8.30
CA ALA A 154 1.84 5.22 8.03
C ALA A 154 1.21 6.58 7.69
N VAL A 155 0.41 6.62 6.62
CA VAL A 155 -0.41 7.78 6.23
C VAL A 155 -1.89 7.44 6.25
N GLN A 156 -2.73 8.45 6.51
CA GLN A 156 -4.18 8.34 6.39
C GLN A 156 -4.67 8.93 5.07
N TYR A 157 -5.86 8.50 4.64
CA TYR A 157 -6.48 9.08 3.45
C TYR A 157 -6.80 10.57 3.63
N SER A 158 -6.67 11.33 2.54
CA SER A 158 -6.98 12.75 2.45
C SER A 158 -6.19 13.64 3.42
N GLN A 159 -5.12 13.11 4.03
CA GLN A 159 -4.25 13.85 4.94
C GLN A 159 -2.97 14.29 4.20
N PRO A 160 -2.76 15.59 3.97
CA PRO A 160 -1.52 16.08 3.38
C PRO A 160 -0.36 15.90 4.35
N GLN A 161 0.70 15.26 3.88
CA GLN A 161 1.93 15.02 4.63
C GLN A 161 3.11 15.63 3.88
N GLN A 162 4.02 16.28 4.62
CA GLN A 162 5.32 16.66 4.07
C GLN A 162 6.29 15.51 4.32
N PRO A 163 6.84 14.86 3.29
CA PRO A 163 7.77 13.77 3.48
C PRO A 163 9.09 14.27 4.07
N ARG A 164 9.92 13.34 4.56
CA ARG A 164 11.30 13.58 4.97
C ARG A 164 12.25 13.17 3.84
N SER A 165 13.30 13.95 3.60
CA SER A 165 14.35 13.59 2.64
C SER A 165 15.21 12.45 3.19
N SER A 166 15.74 11.62 2.30
CA SER A 166 16.80 10.68 2.65
C SER A 166 18.10 11.43 2.98
N PRO A 167 19.01 10.84 3.78
CA PRO A 167 20.24 11.52 4.23
C PRO A 167 21.18 11.99 3.11
N PHE A 168 21.04 11.44 1.90
CA PHE A 168 21.88 11.69 0.74
C PHE A 168 21.16 12.44 -0.39
N SER A 169 19.89 12.81 -0.20
CA SER A 169 19.11 13.56 -1.19
C SER A 169 18.95 15.04 -0.83
N PRO A 170 18.64 15.91 -1.80
CA PRO A 170 18.35 17.33 -1.54
C PRO A 170 17.16 17.53 -0.59
N ASP A 171 17.13 18.68 0.09
CA ASP A 171 16.02 19.04 0.97
C ASP A 171 14.72 19.23 0.20
N ILE A 172 13.67 18.56 0.67
CA ILE A 172 12.33 18.59 0.07
C ILE A 172 11.47 19.70 0.70
N THR A 173 11.81 20.95 0.43
CA THR A 173 11.01 22.11 0.85
C THR A 173 9.85 22.32 -0.13
N ASN A 174 8.61 22.39 0.38
CA ASN A 174 7.37 22.65 -0.40
C ASN A 174 6.85 21.48 -1.25
N LEU A 175 7.13 20.24 -0.84
CA LEU A 175 6.52 19.05 -1.42
C LEU A 175 5.49 18.47 -0.44
N THR A 176 4.28 18.23 -0.92
CA THR A 176 3.19 17.62 -0.15
C THR A 176 2.70 16.37 -0.87
N VAL A 177 2.53 15.28 -0.12
CA VAL A 177 1.92 14.04 -0.60
C VAL A 177 0.62 13.78 0.13
N THR A 178 -0.42 13.39 -0.62
CA THR A 178 -1.73 13.04 -0.07
C THR A 178 -2.18 11.71 -0.68
N ALA A 179 -2.60 10.76 0.13
CA ALA A 179 -3.14 9.47 -0.32
C ALA A 179 -4.67 9.53 -0.40
N TYR A 180 -5.26 8.98 -1.45
CA TYR A 180 -6.72 8.80 -1.60
C TYR A 180 -7.06 7.33 -1.82
N ASN A 181 -8.28 6.92 -1.49
CA ASN A 181 -8.69 5.53 -1.69
C ASN A 181 -8.71 5.15 -3.19
N SER A 182 -8.01 4.08 -3.55
CA SER A 182 -7.99 3.48 -4.90
C SER A 182 -9.16 2.53 -5.15
N GLY A 183 -9.80 2.00 -4.11
CA GLY A 183 -10.89 1.05 -4.19
C GLY A 183 -10.57 -0.32 -4.78
N ARG A 184 -9.32 -0.58 -5.18
CA ARG A 184 -8.88 -1.93 -5.55
C ARG A 184 -8.68 -2.75 -4.29
N THR A 185 -7.60 -2.53 -3.54
CA THR A 185 -7.24 -3.32 -2.35
C THR A 185 -7.56 -2.58 -1.05
N LEU A 186 -7.60 -3.29 0.09
CA LEU A 186 -7.70 -2.63 1.40
C LEU A 186 -6.51 -1.68 1.61
N GLY A 187 -6.79 -0.41 1.92
CA GLY A 187 -5.77 0.63 2.06
C GLY A 187 -5.08 1.05 0.76
N GLY A 188 -5.47 0.51 -0.41
CA GLY A 188 -4.81 0.84 -1.67
C GLY A 188 -4.91 2.35 -1.98
N ALA A 189 -3.81 2.99 -2.36
CA ALA A 189 -3.73 4.45 -2.45
C ALA A 189 -3.52 4.99 -3.89
N ILE A 190 -4.28 6.03 -4.23
CA ILE A 190 -3.98 6.99 -5.30
C ILE A 190 -3.16 8.11 -4.67
N TRP A 191 -1.97 8.40 -5.20
CA TRP A 191 -1.09 9.42 -4.65
C TRP A 191 -1.25 10.74 -5.39
N HIS A 192 -1.55 11.81 -4.65
CA HIS A 192 -1.45 13.18 -5.13
C HIS A 192 -0.17 13.81 -4.60
N ILE A 193 0.71 14.18 -5.51
CA ILE A 193 2.01 14.78 -5.23
C ILE A 193 1.96 16.21 -5.72
N GLN A 194 2.05 17.14 -4.78
CA GLN A 194 2.07 18.58 -5.06
C GLN A 194 3.48 19.11 -4.80
N HIS A 195 4.09 19.70 -5.83
CA HIS A 195 5.41 20.34 -5.74
C HIS A 195 5.34 21.72 -6.38
N GLY A 196 5.30 22.76 -5.54
CA GLY A 196 5.06 24.13 -6.00
C GLY A 196 3.72 24.27 -6.74
N LEU A 197 3.77 24.39 -8.06
CA LEU A 197 2.60 24.52 -8.94
C LEU A 197 2.33 23.25 -9.76
N GLU A 198 3.22 22.26 -9.68
CA GLU A 198 3.03 20.97 -10.32
C GLU A 198 2.12 20.12 -9.43
N SER A 199 1.02 19.67 -10.00
CA SER A 199 0.07 18.74 -9.38
C SER A 199 0.11 17.42 -10.14
N ILE A 200 0.68 16.39 -9.54
CA ILE A 200 0.86 15.08 -10.15
C ILE A 200 -0.06 14.09 -9.44
N VAL A 201 -0.88 13.36 -10.20
CA VAL A 201 -1.75 12.31 -9.66
C VAL A 201 -1.27 10.97 -10.20
N TYR A 202 -0.85 10.08 -9.29
CA TYR A 202 -0.44 8.71 -9.61
C TYR A 202 -1.56 7.74 -9.24
N ALA A 203 -2.21 7.18 -10.24
CA ALA A 203 -3.37 6.31 -10.12
C ALA A 203 -3.26 5.13 -11.09
N VAL A 204 -2.32 4.20 -10.82
CA VAL A 204 -2.10 3.01 -11.65
C VAL A 204 -3.28 2.05 -11.49
N ASP A 205 -3.37 1.33 -10.38
CA ASP A 205 -4.41 0.33 -10.19
C ASP A 205 -5.50 0.83 -9.24
N TRP A 206 -6.73 0.95 -9.74
CA TRP A 206 -7.87 1.48 -8.98
C TRP A 206 -9.19 0.94 -9.55
N ASN A 207 -10.24 0.95 -8.73
CA ASN A 207 -11.58 0.50 -9.11
C ASN A 207 -12.63 1.55 -8.73
N GLN A 208 -13.47 1.99 -9.68
CA GLN A 208 -14.61 2.85 -9.37
C GLN A 208 -15.77 2.09 -8.73
N GLY A 209 -15.92 0.81 -9.06
CA GLY A 209 -17.01 -0.03 -8.57
C GLY A 209 -16.88 -0.29 -7.07
N LYS A 210 -18.02 -0.29 -6.37
CA LYS A 210 -18.07 -0.75 -4.98
C LYS A 210 -18.08 -2.28 -4.95
N GLU A 211 -17.09 -2.88 -4.30
CA GLU A 211 -17.01 -4.32 -4.03
C GLU A 211 -17.78 -4.67 -2.75
N ASN A 212 -17.70 -5.91 -2.28
CA ASN A 212 -18.37 -6.31 -1.03
C ASN A 212 -17.61 -5.77 0.18
N VAL A 213 -16.28 -5.85 0.15
CA VAL A 213 -15.39 -5.38 1.22
C VAL A 213 -14.87 -3.96 0.98
N PHE A 214 -14.55 -3.62 -0.27
CA PHE A 214 -13.88 -2.35 -0.59
C PHE A 214 -14.85 -1.30 -1.12
N SER A 215 -14.72 -0.09 -0.60
CA SER A 215 -15.34 1.09 -1.21
C SER A 215 -14.65 1.45 -2.52
N GLY A 216 -15.40 1.99 -3.47
CA GLY A 216 -14.85 2.47 -4.75
C GLY A 216 -13.87 3.64 -4.60
N ALA A 217 -13.09 3.87 -5.65
CA ALA A 217 -12.07 4.90 -5.73
C ALA A 217 -12.62 6.31 -5.43
N ALA A 218 -11.84 7.10 -4.71
CA ALA A 218 -12.18 8.45 -4.28
C ALA A 218 -11.94 9.50 -5.38
N TRP A 219 -12.45 9.26 -6.60
CA TRP A 219 -12.41 10.27 -7.66
C TRP A 219 -13.52 11.30 -7.52
N LEU A 220 -14.72 10.85 -7.15
CA LEU A 220 -15.93 11.67 -7.08
C LEU A 220 -16.18 12.10 -5.64
N SER A 221 -16.44 13.39 -5.42
CA SER A 221 -16.86 13.95 -4.14
C SER A 221 -18.23 13.38 -3.80
N GLY A 222 -18.28 12.34 -2.97
CA GLY A 222 -19.53 11.63 -2.65
C GLY A 222 -19.35 10.31 -1.90
N GLY A 223 -18.12 9.98 -1.49
CA GLY A 223 -17.78 8.73 -0.81
C GLY A 223 -18.20 8.61 0.64
N HIS A 224 -18.78 9.64 1.26
CA HIS A 224 -19.24 9.60 2.65
C HIS A 224 -20.73 9.98 2.70
N GLY A 225 -21.59 8.97 2.83
CA GLY A 225 -23.03 9.08 3.12
C GLY A 225 -23.76 10.40 2.81
N GLY A 226 -24.25 10.56 1.58
CA GLY A 226 -25.36 11.47 1.26
C GLY A 226 -25.10 12.46 0.13
N GLY A 227 -25.84 12.29 -0.97
CA GLY A 227 -25.92 13.26 -2.08
C GLY A 227 -24.98 12.97 -3.24
N GLY A 228 -25.56 12.60 -4.39
CA GLY A 228 -24.82 12.27 -5.61
C GLY A 228 -24.23 13.49 -6.33
N SER A 229 -23.13 14.03 -5.81
CA SER A 229 -22.28 14.92 -6.60
C SER A 229 -21.40 14.12 -7.55
N THR A 230 -21.60 14.32 -8.84
CA THR A 230 -20.79 13.75 -9.94
C THR A 230 -19.49 14.53 -10.17
N GLU A 231 -19.09 15.36 -9.21
CA GLU A 231 -17.94 16.26 -9.34
C GLU A 231 -16.68 15.58 -8.82
N VAL A 232 -15.60 15.70 -9.58
CA VAL A 232 -14.28 15.21 -9.16
C VAL A 232 -13.81 16.03 -7.97
N ILE A 233 -13.18 15.37 -6.99
CA ILE A 233 -12.59 16.05 -5.82
C ILE A 233 -11.71 17.21 -6.31
N GLU A 234 -11.88 18.40 -5.71
CA GLU A 234 -11.23 19.63 -6.16
C GLU A 234 -9.70 19.48 -6.27
N GLN A 235 -9.08 18.78 -5.33
CA GLN A 235 -7.64 18.51 -5.28
C GLN A 235 -7.13 17.64 -6.44
N LEU A 236 -7.98 16.76 -6.98
CA LEU A 236 -7.65 15.84 -8.08
C LEU A 236 -8.09 16.39 -9.45
N ARG A 237 -8.71 17.57 -9.49
CA ARG A 237 -9.20 18.19 -10.72
C ARG A 237 -8.08 18.94 -11.43
N LYS A 238 -8.03 18.82 -12.76
CA LYS A 238 -7.07 19.48 -13.65
C LYS A 238 -5.60 19.34 -13.21
N PRO A 239 -5.12 18.11 -12.92
CA PRO A 239 -3.73 17.90 -12.57
C PRO A 239 -2.80 18.24 -13.76
N THR A 240 -1.56 18.59 -13.45
CA THR A 240 -0.49 18.82 -14.43
C THR A 240 -0.21 17.53 -15.19
N ALA A 241 -0.08 16.41 -14.46
CA ALA A 241 0.07 15.09 -15.03
C ALA A 241 -0.78 14.07 -14.28
N LEU A 242 -1.47 13.20 -15.02
CA LEU A 242 -2.15 12.01 -14.51
C LEU A 242 -1.40 10.78 -15.01
N VAL A 243 -0.86 9.96 -14.10
CA VAL A 243 -0.28 8.65 -14.42
C VAL A 243 -1.35 7.60 -14.15
N CYS A 244 -1.72 6.81 -15.16
CA CYS A 244 -2.79 5.81 -15.04
C CYS A 244 -2.42 4.48 -15.69
N SER A 245 -2.96 3.38 -15.16
CA SER A 245 -2.82 2.05 -15.78
C SER A 245 -3.63 1.98 -17.08
N SER A 246 -3.11 1.27 -18.09
CA SER A 246 -3.87 0.93 -19.30
C SER A 246 -4.43 -0.49 -19.30
N ARG A 247 -4.17 -1.25 -18.22
CA ARG A 247 -4.70 -2.61 -18.05
C ARG A 247 -6.19 -2.54 -17.73
N THR A 248 -7.01 -2.98 -18.68
CA THR A 248 -8.46 -3.11 -18.50
C THR A 248 -8.90 -4.57 -18.67
N PRO A 249 -9.86 -5.05 -17.87
CA PRO A 249 -10.45 -6.36 -18.07
C PRO A 249 -11.27 -6.44 -19.37
N ASP A 250 -11.28 -7.62 -20.01
CA ASP A 250 -11.87 -7.83 -21.35
C ASP A 250 -13.42 -7.79 -21.36
N ALA A 251 -14.08 -8.22 -20.28
CA ALA A 251 -15.53 -8.25 -20.16
C ALA A 251 -15.97 -7.99 -18.72
N THR A 252 -16.66 -6.87 -18.49
CA THR A 252 -17.08 -6.50 -17.13
C THR A 252 -18.57 -6.78 -16.94
N LEU A 253 -18.83 -7.88 -16.24
CA LEU A 253 -20.16 -8.16 -15.69
C LEU A 253 -20.42 -7.20 -14.53
N SER A 254 -21.69 -6.89 -14.28
CA SER A 254 -22.03 -6.18 -13.04
C SER A 254 -21.67 -7.04 -11.84
N ARG A 255 -21.31 -6.41 -10.71
CA ARG A 255 -20.91 -7.11 -9.49
C ARG A 255 -21.84 -8.28 -9.12
N ALA A 256 -23.15 -8.03 -9.09
CA ALA A 256 -24.15 -9.04 -8.71
C ALA A 256 -24.14 -10.25 -9.65
N LYS A 257 -23.99 -10.02 -10.96
CA LYS A 257 -23.93 -11.09 -11.97
C LYS A 257 -22.63 -11.87 -11.87
N ARG A 258 -21.52 -11.17 -11.64
CA ARG A 258 -20.20 -11.78 -11.41
C ARG A 258 -20.20 -12.67 -10.16
N ASP A 259 -20.76 -12.18 -9.05
CA ASP A 259 -20.91 -12.94 -7.81
C ASP A 259 -21.79 -14.18 -8.03
N GLU A 260 -22.92 -14.04 -8.74
CA GLU A 260 -23.80 -15.16 -9.10
C GLU A 260 -23.08 -16.22 -9.94
N GLN A 261 -22.35 -15.81 -10.99
CA GLN A 261 -21.59 -16.71 -11.85
C GLN A 261 -20.54 -17.52 -11.06
N LEU A 262 -19.83 -16.88 -10.12
CA LEU A 262 -18.88 -17.55 -9.25
C LEU A 262 -19.58 -18.64 -8.41
N LEU A 263 -20.67 -18.26 -7.74
CA LEU A 263 -21.39 -19.16 -6.83
C LEU A 263 -22.04 -20.33 -7.58
N GLU A 264 -22.65 -20.09 -8.74
CA GLU A 264 -23.25 -21.16 -9.55
C GLU A 264 -22.20 -22.13 -10.10
N SER A 265 -21.02 -21.62 -10.50
CA SER A 265 -19.89 -22.48 -10.91
C SER A 265 -19.42 -23.40 -9.79
N ILE A 266 -19.36 -22.86 -8.56
CA ILE A 266 -19.00 -23.60 -7.35
C ILE A 266 -20.08 -24.64 -7.00
N LYS A 267 -21.36 -24.25 -6.99
CA LYS A 267 -22.51 -25.13 -6.74
C LYS A 267 -22.49 -26.35 -7.64
N LEU A 268 -22.27 -26.14 -8.93
CA LEU A 268 -22.24 -27.20 -9.93
C LEU A 268 -21.11 -28.20 -9.69
N CYS A 269 -19.93 -27.73 -9.26
CA CYS A 269 -18.80 -28.60 -8.94
C CYS A 269 -19.05 -29.40 -7.64
N ILE A 270 -19.56 -28.73 -6.61
CA ILE A 270 -19.90 -29.35 -5.32
C ILE A 270 -20.98 -30.42 -5.49
N ALA A 271 -22.00 -30.16 -6.32
CA ALA A 271 -23.07 -31.11 -6.61
C ALA A 271 -22.56 -32.40 -7.28
N ARG A 272 -21.40 -32.36 -7.95
CA ARG A 272 -20.72 -33.53 -8.52
C ARG A 272 -19.80 -34.24 -7.51
N GLY A 273 -19.67 -33.72 -6.29
CA GLY A 273 -18.72 -34.20 -5.29
C GLY A 273 -17.26 -33.87 -5.63
N GLY A 274 -17.02 -32.86 -6.48
CA GLY A 274 -15.67 -32.42 -6.87
C GLY A 274 -15.07 -31.38 -5.93
N THR A 275 -13.77 -31.14 -6.09
CA THR A 275 -13.01 -30.09 -5.39
C THR A 275 -12.83 -28.87 -6.30
N VAL A 276 -13.16 -27.68 -5.78
CA VAL A 276 -12.90 -26.38 -6.42
C VAL A 276 -11.63 -25.79 -5.84
N LEU A 277 -10.66 -25.45 -6.69
CA LEU A 277 -9.50 -24.63 -6.36
C LEU A 277 -9.69 -23.22 -6.91
N ILE A 278 -9.56 -22.23 -6.02
CA ILE A 278 -9.55 -20.81 -6.37
C ILE A 278 -8.18 -20.24 -5.99
N PRO A 279 -7.25 -20.08 -6.94
CA PRO A 279 -5.97 -19.43 -6.67
C PRO A 279 -6.19 -17.93 -6.44
N VAL A 280 -5.69 -17.43 -5.32
CA VAL A 280 -5.87 -16.05 -4.85
C VAL A 280 -4.58 -15.52 -4.24
N ASP A 281 -4.45 -14.20 -4.13
CA ASP A 281 -3.35 -13.58 -3.42
C ASP A 281 -3.44 -13.79 -1.89
N SER A 282 -2.38 -13.50 -1.15
CA SER A 282 -2.38 -13.74 0.31
C SER A 282 -2.96 -12.60 1.16
N SER A 283 -3.17 -11.40 0.58
CA SER A 283 -3.38 -10.17 1.36
C SER A 283 -4.56 -9.30 0.91
N ALA A 284 -4.90 -9.26 -0.38
CA ALA A 284 -5.89 -8.34 -0.94
C ALA A 284 -7.18 -9.00 -1.44
N ARG A 285 -7.21 -9.66 -2.62
CA ARG A 285 -8.44 -10.27 -3.18
C ARG A 285 -8.98 -11.40 -2.32
N VAL A 286 -8.12 -12.09 -1.58
CA VAL A 286 -8.55 -13.11 -0.61
C VAL A 286 -9.57 -12.61 0.41
N LEU A 287 -9.51 -11.34 0.83
CA LEU A 287 -10.48 -10.76 1.77
C LEU A 287 -11.87 -10.63 1.14
N GLU A 288 -11.95 -10.22 -0.12
CA GLU A 288 -13.21 -10.12 -0.86
C GLU A 288 -13.83 -11.51 -1.09
N LEU A 289 -13.03 -12.46 -1.56
CA LEU A 289 -13.52 -13.81 -1.88
C LEU A 289 -13.89 -14.61 -0.62
N SER A 290 -13.11 -14.50 0.46
CA SER A 290 -13.44 -15.12 1.75
C SER A 290 -14.72 -14.54 2.34
N TYR A 291 -14.88 -13.21 2.32
CA TYR A 291 -16.11 -12.55 2.77
C TYR A 291 -17.32 -12.98 1.93
N LEU A 292 -17.22 -12.94 0.61
CA LEU A 292 -18.29 -13.34 -0.32
C LEU A 292 -18.72 -14.79 -0.09
N LEU A 293 -17.77 -15.72 -0.03
CA LEU A 293 -18.07 -17.15 0.10
C LEU A 293 -18.63 -17.47 1.49
N GLU A 294 -18.11 -16.90 2.56
CA GLU A 294 -18.69 -17.08 3.90
C GLU A 294 -20.15 -16.58 3.96
N HIS A 295 -20.44 -15.40 3.40
CA HIS A 295 -21.79 -14.84 3.39
C HIS A 295 -22.73 -15.67 2.53
N ALA A 296 -22.27 -16.15 1.38
CA ALA A 296 -23.03 -17.07 0.55
C ALA A 296 -23.32 -18.38 1.29
N TRP A 297 -22.34 -18.96 2.00
CA TRP A 297 -22.54 -20.17 2.79
C TRP A 297 -23.57 -19.98 3.90
N ARG A 298 -23.50 -18.86 4.64
CA ARG A 298 -24.49 -18.53 5.68
C ARG A 298 -25.91 -18.47 5.10
N ASN A 299 -26.07 -17.69 4.02
CA ASN A 299 -27.37 -17.49 3.39
C ASN A 299 -27.94 -18.81 2.85
N GLU A 300 -27.12 -19.65 2.22
CA GLU A 300 -27.55 -20.93 1.64
C GLU A 300 -27.87 -21.99 2.72
N VAL A 301 -27.11 -22.01 3.81
CA VAL A 301 -27.33 -22.94 4.94
C VAL A 301 -28.57 -22.54 5.76
N ASP A 302 -28.78 -21.24 5.98
CA ASP A 302 -29.93 -20.72 6.74
C ASP A 302 -31.25 -20.87 5.98
N ASN A 303 -31.22 -20.78 4.65
CA ASN A 303 -32.41 -20.90 3.80
C ASN A 303 -32.98 -22.33 3.68
N ASN A 304 -32.50 -23.31 4.47
CA ASN A 304 -33.00 -24.69 4.65
C ASN A 304 -33.20 -25.56 3.37
N ASN A 305 -32.98 -25.03 2.17
CA ASN A 305 -33.32 -25.69 0.90
C ASN A 305 -32.13 -26.37 0.19
N ASN A 306 -30.88 -26.11 0.60
CA ASN A 306 -29.70 -26.62 -0.11
C ASN A 306 -28.80 -27.50 0.79
N GLU A 307 -29.09 -28.81 0.83
CA GLU A 307 -28.24 -29.81 1.50
C GLU A 307 -26.81 -29.87 0.94
N THR A 308 -26.62 -29.45 -0.32
CA THR A 308 -25.32 -29.42 -1.00
C THR A 308 -24.30 -28.56 -0.28
N PHE A 309 -24.66 -27.36 0.17
CA PHE A 309 -23.76 -26.46 0.90
C PHE A 309 -23.49 -26.91 2.33
N ARG A 310 -24.45 -27.59 2.96
CA ARG A 310 -24.28 -28.14 4.32
C ARG A 310 -23.28 -29.29 4.34
N ASN A 311 -23.27 -30.10 3.29
CA ASN A 311 -22.35 -31.22 3.15
C ASN A 311 -20.98 -30.81 2.58
N ALA A 312 -20.89 -29.63 1.97
CA ALA A 312 -19.66 -29.10 1.39
C ALA A 312 -18.76 -28.45 2.43
N GLN A 313 -17.45 -28.62 2.27
CA GLN A 313 -16.45 -28.01 3.14
C GLN A 313 -15.74 -26.85 2.44
N LEU A 314 -15.60 -25.74 3.16
CA LEU A 314 -14.99 -24.50 2.67
C LEU A 314 -13.69 -24.22 3.44
N TYR A 315 -12.59 -24.09 2.71
CA TYR A 315 -11.25 -23.91 3.26
C TYR A 315 -10.53 -22.70 2.66
N LEU A 316 -9.68 -22.10 3.48
CA LEU A 316 -8.75 -21.05 3.08
C LEU A 316 -7.33 -21.46 3.51
N ALA A 317 -6.46 -21.68 2.52
CA ALA A 317 -5.12 -22.19 2.69
C ALA A 317 -4.06 -21.12 2.42
N GLY A 318 -3.20 -20.83 3.40
CA GLY A 318 -2.02 -19.95 3.28
C GLY A 318 -1.22 -19.87 4.59
N HIS A 319 0.10 -19.70 4.54
CA HIS A 319 0.94 -19.76 5.75
C HIS A 319 0.66 -18.61 6.73
N SER A 320 0.36 -17.42 6.20
CA SER A 320 0.14 -16.21 7.02
C SER A 320 -1.33 -15.78 7.09
N ILE A 321 -2.27 -16.66 6.72
CA ILE A 321 -3.66 -16.25 6.51
C ILE A 321 -4.42 -15.94 7.80
N GLY A 322 -4.15 -16.63 8.91
CA GLY A 322 -4.70 -16.29 10.22
C GLY A 322 -4.24 -14.92 10.69
N SER A 323 -2.99 -14.56 10.42
CA SER A 323 -2.47 -13.20 10.68
C SER A 323 -3.14 -12.15 9.78
N THR A 324 -3.29 -12.42 8.48
CA THR A 324 -4.03 -11.54 7.56
C THR A 324 -5.46 -11.28 8.03
N LEU A 325 -6.20 -12.31 8.44
CA LEU A 325 -7.57 -12.15 8.95
C LEU A 325 -7.62 -11.41 10.29
N LYS A 326 -6.64 -11.64 11.16
CA LYS A 326 -6.50 -10.87 12.42
C LYS A 326 -6.29 -9.38 12.13
N HIS A 327 -5.46 -9.03 11.15
CA HIS A 327 -5.29 -7.65 10.71
C HIS A 327 -6.57 -7.08 10.07
N ALA A 328 -7.24 -7.83 9.21
CA ALA A 328 -8.50 -7.40 8.58
C ALA A 328 -9.57 -7.03 9.62
N ARG A 329 -9.68 -7.81 10.72
CA ARG A 329 -10.60 -7.52 11.84
C ARG A 329 -10.32 -6.20 12.56
N SER A 330 -9.06 -5.73 12.57
CA SER A 330 -8.70 -4.43 13.16
C SER A 330 -8.82 -3.24 12.20
N LEU A 331 -8.95 -3.48 10.90
CA LEU A 331 -8.87 -2.44 9.86
C LEU A 331 -10.25 -2.13 9.23
N PHE A 332 -11.34 -2.32 9.98
CA PHE A 332 -12.70 -2.11 9.47
C PHE A 332 -12.98 -0.67 9.07
N GLU A 333 -12.30 0.32 9.68
CA GLU A 333 -12.40 1.75 9.31
C GLU A 333 -11.97 2.03 7.85
N TRP A 334 -11.23 1.11 7.22
CA TRP A 334 -10.76 1.21 5.83
C TRP A 334 -11.66 0.46 4.83
N MET A 335 -12.71 -0.21 5.31
CA MET A 335 -13.64 -1.02 4.51
C MET A 335 -14.89 -0.24 4.13
N ASP A 336 -15.76 -0.83 3.30
CA ASP A 336 -17.02 -0.19 2.92
C ASP A 336 -17.95 0.04 4.12
N ASP A 337 -18.67 1.16 4.09
CA ASP A 337 -19.64 1.57 5.12
C ASP A 337 -20.61 0.45 5.51
N LYS A 338 -20.93 -0.47 4.59
CA LYS A 338 -21.79 -1.62 4.88
C LYS A 338 -21.17 -2.57 5.92
N ILE A 339 -19.88 -2.87 5.79
CA ILE A 339 -19.17 -3.73 6.72
C ILE A 339 -19.00 -3.03 8.06
N VAL A 340 -18.74 -1.72 8.05
CA VAL A 340 -18.66 -0.92 9.27
C VAL A 340 -19.99 -0.98 10.02
N ARG A 341 -21.12 -0.81 9.33
CA ARG A 341 -22.47 -0.95 9.94
C ARG A 341 -22.76 -2.36 10.43
N GLU A 342 -22.34 -3.39 9.70
CA GLU A 342 -22.48 -4.79 10.13
C GLU A 342 -21.70 -5.05 11.42
N PHE A 343 -20.47 -4.55 11.50
CA PHE A 343 -19.64 -4.62 12.69
C PHE A 343 -20.25 -3.86 13.87
N GLU A 344 -20.70 -2.61 13.66
CA GLU A 344 -21.41 -1.82 14.67
C GLU A 344 -22.67 -2.53 15.18
N ALA A 345 -23.43 -3.17 14.29
CA ALA A 345 -24.60 -3.95 14.67
C ALA A 345 -24.23 -5.20 15.51
N ALA A 346 -23.17 -5.91 15.12
CA ALA A 346 -22.67 -7.08 15.86
C ALA A 346 -22.06 -6.69 17.22
N ALA A 347 -21.43 -5.51 17.32
CA ALA A 347 -20.87 -4.98 18.56
C ALA A 347 -21.95 -4.42 19.49
N GLY A 348 -22.90 -3.63 18.97
CA GLY A 348 -24.02 -3.05 19.74
C GLY A 348 -25.00 -4.09 20.29
N GLY A 349 -25.10 -5.27 19.66
CA GLY A 349 -25.83 -6.41 20.21
C GLY A 349 -25.28 -6.93 21.55
N LYS A 350 -24.02 -6.61 21.91
CA LYS A 350 -23.42 -6.99 23.21
C LYS A 350 -23.80 -6.05 24.35
N GLU A 351 -24.18 -4.80 24.08
CA GLU A 351 -24.50 -3.80 25.12
C GLU A 351 -25.98 -3.76 25.52
N SER A 352 -26.89 -4.26 24.67
CA SER A 352 -28.34 -4.22 24.95
C SER A 352 -28.82 -5.15 26.08
N HIS A 353 -27.96 -6.04 26.60
CA HIS A 353 -28.33 -6.95 27.71
C HIS A 353 -28.19 -6.34 29.11
N SER A 354 -27.77 -5.08 29.24
CA SER A 354 -27.65 -4.40 30.55
C SER A 354 -28.90 -3.60 30.96
N ARG A 355 -29.86 -3.34 30.04
CA ARG A 355 -31.05 -2.52 30.34
C ARG A 355 -32.37 -3.26 30.11
N GLY A 356 -32.60 -4.22 31.00
CA GLY A 356 -33.92 -4.53 31.56
C GLY A 356 -35.06 -4.89 30.60
N GLN A 357 -35.17 -6.17 30.24
CA GLN A 357 -36.49 -6.81 30.12
C GLN A 357 -36.41 -8.33 30.31
N ARG A 358 -36.89 -8.80 31.47
CA ARG A 358 -37.20 -10.22 31.70
C ARG A 358 -38.41 -10.60 30.83
N GLY A 359 -38.23 -11.53 29.90
CA GLY A 359 -39.34 -12.31 29.35
C GLY A 359 -39.20 -12.67 27.87
N GLY A 360 -38.66 -13.85 27.59
CA GLY A 360 -38.76 -14.50 26.28
C GLY A 360 -37.54 -15.35 25.93
N HIS A 361 -37.64 -16.68 26.04
CA HIS A 361 -36.70 -17.62 25.45
C HIS A 361 -36.84 -17.57 23.91
N HIS A 362 -36.19 -16.60 23.26
CA HIS A 362 -35.81 -16.73 21.86
C HIS A 362 -34.33 -17.11 21.83
N HIS A 363 -33.97 -18.11 21.02
CA HIS A 363 -32.58 -18.50 20.77
C HIS A 363 -31.82 -17.27 20.26
N ASP A 364 -30.96 -16.73 21.11
CA ASP A 364 -30.14 -15.55 20.82
C ASP A 364 -29.04 -15.98 19.84
N HIS A 365 -29.31 -15.90 18.54
CA HIS A 365 -28.30 -16.10 17.51
C HIS A 365 -27.31 -14.94 17.61
N LYS A 366 -26.20 -15.15 18.32
CA LYS A 366 -25.06 -14.23 18.34
C LYS A 366 -24.70 -13.86 16.90
N VAL A 367 -24.97 -12.61 16.53
CA VAL A 367 -24.65 -12.07 15.21
C VAL A 367 -23.14 -12.12 15.06
N ALA A 368 -22.67 -12.91 14.08
CA ALA A 368 -21.25 -13.03 13.81
C ALA A 368 -20.76 -11.79 13.09
N GLY A 369 -19.58 -11.31 13.45
CA GLY A 369 -18.97 -10.17 12.76
C GLY A 369 -18.58 -10.50 11.31
N PRO A 370 -18.26 -9.47 10.50
CA PRO A 370 -17.99 -9.59 9.07
C PRO A 370 -16.81 -10.51 8.72
N PHE A 371 -15.80 -10.62 9.59
CA PHE A 371 -14.64 -11.52 9.43
C PHE A 371 -14.59 -12.61 10.52
N ASP A 372 -15.70 -12.89 11.18
CA ASP A 372 -15.83 -13.98 12.15
C ASP A 372 -16.41 -15.21 11.45
N PHE A 373 -15.56 -15.98 10.77
CA PHE A 373 -16.00 -17.05 9.89
C PHE A 373 -16.46 -18.30 10.66
N LYS A 374 -17.63 -18.82 10.29
CA LYS A 374 -18.25 -20.03 10.85
C LYS A 374 -18.04 -21.24 9.95
N HIS A 375 -18.08 -21.04 8.63
CA HIS A 375 -18.00 -22.11 7.65
C HIS A 375 -16.60 -22.23 7.03
N LEU A 376 -15.93 -21.10 6.80
CA LEU A 376 -14.56 -21.08 6.28
C LEU A 376 -13.55 -21.55 7.34
N ARG A 377 -12.85 -22.66 7.05
CA ARG A 377 -11.78 -23.21 7.90
C ARG A 377 -10.41 -22.79 7.38
N LEU A 378 -9.49 -22.46 8.27
CA LEU A 378 -8.13 -22.03 7.91
C LEU A 378 -7.18 -23.23 7.84
N LEU A 379 -6.30 -23.25 6.83
CA LEU A 379 -5.22 -24.22 6.66
C LEU A 379 -3.90 -23.45 6.54
N GLU A 380 -3.08 -23.49 7.58
CA GLU A 380 -1.82 -22.70 7.63
C GLU A 380 -0.59 -23.54 7.30
N ARG A 381 -0.69 -24.87 7.41
CA ARG A 381 0.44 -25.79 7.21
C ARG A 381 0.21 -26.72 6.03
N LYS A 382 1.31 -27.12 5.40
CA LYS A 382 1.31 -28.07 4.28
C LYS A 382 0.74 -29.44 4.66
N GLY A 383 1.01 -29.90 5.89
CA GLY A 383 0.47 -31.14 6.42
C GLY A 383 -1.06 -31.15 6.46
N GLN A 384 -1.66 -30.03 6.89
CA GLN A 384 -3.12 -29.87 6.95
C GLN A 384 -3.75 -29.93 5.56
N VAL A 385 -3.16 -29.24 4.58
CA VAL A 385 -3.63 -29.27 3.17
C VAL A 385 -3.55 -30.69 2.62
N SER A 386 -2.43 -31.38 2.82
CA SER A 386 -2.24 -32.76 2.37
C SER A 386 -3.23 -33.72 3.03
N TRP A 387 -3.53 -33.53 4.32
CA TRP A 387 -4.52 -34.33 5.04
C TRP A 387 -5.94 -34.14 4.49
N VAL A 388 -6.38 -32.89 4.28
CA VAL A 388 -7.71 -32.58 3.70
C VAL A 388 -7.86 -33.20 2.30
N LEU A 389 -6.77 -33.22 1.51
CA LEU A 389 -6.75 -33.82 0.18
C LEU A 389 -6.72 -35.35 0.22
N LYS A 390 -6.02 -35.99 1.18
CA LYS A 390 -6.02 -37.44 1.36
C LYS A 390 -7.37 -37.96 1.85
N GLN A 391 -7.99 -37.26 2.79
CA GLN A 391 -9.35 -37.56 3.24
C GLN A 391 -10.34 -37.57 2.06
N ALA A 392 -10.07 -36.80 1.00
CA ALA A 392 -10.88 -36.80 -0.21
C ALA A 392 -10.93 -38.12 -0.96
N LEU A 393 -9.83 -38.86 -0.90
CA LEU A 393 -9.67 -40.13 -1.58
C LEU A 393 -10.24 -41.29 -0.75
N GLU A 394 -10.31 -41.12 0.58
CA GLU A 394 -10.71 -42.15 1.54
C GLU A 394 -12.20 -42.12 1.90
N ASP A 395 -12.86 -40.96 1.80
CA ASP A 395 -14.29 -40.83 2.09
C ASP A 395 -15.14 -41.68 1.11
N LEU A 396 -15.97 -42.58 1.67
CA LEU A 396 -16.90 -43.45 0.92
C LEU A 396 -17.95 -42.67 0.11
N GLU A 397 -18.26 -41.44 0.53
CA GLU A 397 -19.15 -40.51 -0.18
C GLU A 397 -18.35 -39.26 -0.58
N PRO A 398 -18.31 -38.90 -1.88
CA PRO A 398 -17.54 -37.76 -2.34
C PRO A 398 -18.18 -36.44 -1.86
N LYS A 399 -17.63 -35.87 -0.79
CA LYS A 399 -18.00 -34.53 -0.32
C LYS A 399 -17.36 -33.47 -1.19
N GLY A 400 -18.18 -32.52 -1.66
CA GLY A 400 -17.70 -31.35 -2.38
C GLY A 400 -16.85 -30.45 -1.48
N ARG A 401 -15.76 -29.93 -2.04
CA ARG A 401 -14.81 -29.07 -1.32
C ARG A 401 -14.53 -27.80 -2.10
N VAL A 402 -14.31 -26.70 -1.40
CA VAL A 402 -13.83 -25.45 -1.98
C VAL A 402 -12.61 -24.98 -1.20
N ILE A 403 -11.51 -24.78 -1.91
CA ILE A 403 -10.23 -24.37 -1.34
C ILE A 403 -9.79 -23.08 -2.03
N LEU A 404 -9.82 -21.98 -1.28
CA LEU A 404 -9.09 -20.76 -1.62
C LEU A 404 -7.63 -20.99 -1.22
N ALA A 405 -6.69 -20.86 -2.15
CA ALA A 405 -5.28 -21.13 -1.85
C ALA A 405 -4.39 -19.99 -2.30
N THR A 406 -3.36 -19.68 -1.50
CA THR A 406 -2.41 -18.61 -1.78
C THR A 406 -1.61 -18.88 -3.05
N ASP A 407 -1.30 -17.77 -3.74
CA ASP A 407 -0.72 -17.63 -5.07
C ASP A 407 -1.74 -17.72 -6.22
N SER A 408 -1.94 -16.60 -6.92
CA SER A 408 -2.77 -16.51 -8.13
C SER A 408 -2.08 -17.07 -9.39
N SER A 409 -0.75 -17.17 -9.38
CA SER A 409 0.05 -17.64 -10.53
C SER A 409 0.14 -19.17 -10.64
N LEU A 410 -0.20 -19.88 -9.55
CA LEU A 410 -0.03 -21.33 -9.40
C LEU A 410 1.44 -21.82 -9.49
N GLU A 411 2.41 -20.92 -9.40
CA GLU A 411 3.85 -21.25 -9.43
C GLU A 411 4.41 -21.57 -8.04
N TRP A 412 3.77 -21.06 -6.98
CA TRP A 412 4.17 -21.24 -5.59
C TRP A 412 2.95 -21.35 -4.66
N GLY A 413 3.18 -21.37 -3.34
CA GLY A 413 2.11 -21.42 -2.35
C GLY A 413 1.37 -22.76 -2.33
N PHE A 414 0.26 -22.80 -1.59
CA PHE A 414 -0.57 -24.00 -1.50
C PHE A 414 -1.41 -24.24 -2.74
N SER A 415 -1.65 -23.22 -3.59
CA SER A 415 -2.45 -23.37 -4.80
C SER A 415 -1.83 -24.39 -5.76
N LYS A 416 -0.50 -24.38 -5.88
CA LYS A 416 0.26 -25.37 -6.66
C LYS A 416 0.15 -26.79 -6.12
N GLU A 417 0.20 -26.95 -4.80
CA GLU A 417 0.13 -28.27 -4.16
C GLU A 417 -1.26 -28.88 -4.30
N VAL A 418 -2.30 -28.06 -4.09
CA VAL A 418 -3.69 -28.47 -4.32
C VAL A 418 -3.88 -28.85 -5.79
N LEU A 419 -3.38 -28.05 -6.74
CA LEU A 419 -3.49 -28.32 -8.18
C LEU A 419 -2.95 -29.71 -8.54
N LYS A 420 -1.77 -30.08 -8.04
CA LYS A 420 -1.17 -31.40 -8.29
C LYS A 420 -2.07 -32.54 -7.84
N SER A 421 -2.71 -32.39 -6.69
CA SER A 421 -3.59 -33.42 -6.14
C SER A 421 -4.93 -33.53 -6.88
N ILE A 422 -5.46 -32.42 -7.39
CA ILE A 422 -6.79 -32.39 -8.02
C ILE A 422 -6.76 -32.56 -9.55
N ALA A 423 -5.59 -32.42 -10.19
CA ALA A 423 -5.43 -32.43 -11.65
C ALA A 423 -6.03 -33.66 -12.36
N GLY A 424 -5.95 -34.83 -11.74
CA GLY A 424 -6.34 -36.11 -12.38
C GLY A 424 -7.84 -36.37 -12.49
N ASP A 425 -8.69 -35.65 -11.74
CA ASP A 425 -10.13 -35.92 -11.64
C ASP A 425 -10.97 -34.87 -12.38
N ALA A 426 -11.84 -35.35 -13.28
CA ALA A 426 -12.71 -34.56 -14.15
C ALA A 426 -13.89 -33.88 -13.44
N ARG A 427 -14.16 -34.24 -12.19
CA ARG A 427 -15.15 -33.59 -11.34
C ARG A 427 -14.64 -32.27 -10.76
N ASN A 428 -13.32 -32.11 -10.67
CA ASN A 428 -12.69 -30.95 -10.07
C ASN A 428 -12.72 -29.73 -10.99
N LEU A 429 -12.60 -28.55 -10.38
CA LEU A 429 -12.67 -27.25 -11.05
C LEU A 429 -11.54 -26.36 -10.56
N VAL A 430 -10.83 -25.71 -11.48
CA VAL A 430 -9.97 -24.56 -11.20
C VAL A 430 -10.68 -23.30 -11.68
N LEU A 431 -10.88 -22.35 -10.77
CA LEU A 431 -11.55 -21.09 -11.07
C LEU A 431 -10.55 -19.94 -10.97
N LEU A 432 -10.09 -19.45 -12.12
CA LEU A 432 -9.18 -18.32 -12.21
C LEU A 432 -9.93 -17.02 -11.96
N THR A 433 -9.38 -16.18 -11.08
CA THR A 433 -10.02 -14.94 -10.61
C THR A 433 -9.40 -13.67 -11.18
N GLU A 434 -8.25 -13.75 -11.83
CA GLU A 434 -7.56 -12.61 -12.42
C GLU A 434 -6.87 -13.03 -13.72
N LYS A 435 -6.52 -12.04 -14.58
CA LYS A 435 -5.70 -12.24 -15.79
C LYS A 435 -4.24 -12.53 -15.42
N PRO A 436 -3.73 -13.76 -15.62
CA PRO A 436 -2.35 -14.09 -15.34
C PRO A 436 -1.42 -13.31 -16.27
N ALA A 437 -0.28 -12.91 -15.72
CA ALA A 437 0.79 -12.29 -16.50
C ALA A 437 1.32 -13.26 -17.56
N LEU A 438 1.73 -12.73 -18.72
CA LEU A 438 2.52 -13.48 -19.69
C LEU A 438 3.99 -13.10 -19.53
N ASN A 439 4.82 -14.10 -19.31
CA ASN A 439 6.27 -13.97 -19.40
C ASN A 439 6.73 -14.68 -20.67
N GLU A 440 7.44 -13.95 -21.54
CA GLU A 440 7.89 -14.46 -22.85
C GLU A 440 8.79 -15.71 -22.74
N ASN A 441 9.56 -15.81 -21.65
CA ASN A 441 10.53 -16.88 -21.45
C ASN A 441 9.91 -18.17 -20.87
N LYS A 442 8.94 -18.03 -19.96
CA LYS A 442 8.28 -19.16 -19.30
C LYS A 442 6.87 -18.74 -18.85
N PRO A 443 5.80 -19.23 -19.50
CA PRO A 443 4.44 -18.95 -19.04
C PRO A 443 4.21 -19.61 -17.66
N SER A 444 3.47 -18.93 -16.80
CA SER A 444 3.06 -19.52 -15.52
C SER A 444 2.01 -20.62 -15.75
N ILE A 445 1.85 -21.48 -14.75
CA ILE A 445 0.81 -22.51 -14.75
C ILE A 445 -0.58 -21.87 -14.92
N ALA A 446 -0.88 -20.79 -14.18
CA ALA A 446 -2.13 -20.06 -14.35
C ALA A 446 -2.31 -19.53 -15.77
N ARG A 447 -1.25 -19.01 -16.41
CA ARG A 447 -1.32 -18.55 -17.80
C ARG A 447 -1.60 -19.69 -18.77
N THR A 448 -0.97 -20.85 -18.56
CA THR A 448 -1.20 -22.04 -19.40
C THR A 448 -2.66 -22.51 -19.29
N LEU A 449 -3.22 -22.56 -18.09
CA LEU A 449 -4.63 -22.91 -17.87
C LEU A 449 -5.58 -21.86 -18.46
N TRP A 450 -5.22 -20.58 -18.40
CA TRP A 450 -5.98 -19.52 -19.06
C TRP A 450 -6.00 -19.69 -20.57
N ASP A 451 -4.84 -19.94 -21.20
CA ASP A 451 -4.76 -20.12 -22.64
C ASP A 451 -5.59 -21.33 -23.07
N TRP A 452 -5.58 -22.40 -22.29
CA TRP A 452 -6.44 -23.57 -22.47
C TRP A 452 -7.93 -23.25 -22.39
N TRP A 453 -8.33 -22.42 -21.44
CA TRP A 453 -9.70 -21.92 -21.31
C TRP A 453 -10.09 -21.05 -22.52
N LYS A 454 -9.19 -20.18 -23.00
CA LYS A 454 -9.43 -19.31 -24.16
C LYS A 454 -9.52 -20.09 -25.48
N GLU A 455 -8.73 -21.15 -25.63
CA GLU A 455 -8.70 -21.98 -26.84
C GLU A 455 -9.94 -22.87 -27.02
N ARG A 456 -10.59 -23.29 -25.93
CA ARG A 456 -11.85 -24.09 -25.94
C ARG A 456 -11.80 -25.39 -26.76
N LYS A 457 -10.62 -25.98 -26.97
CA LYS A 457 -10.41 -27.13 -27.89
C LYS A 457 -11.13 -28.41 -27.47
N ASP A 458 -11.15 -28.74 -26.19
CA ASP A 458 -11.58 -30.06 -25.70
C ASP A 458 -13.04 -30.09 -25.18
N GLY A 459 -13.82 -29.09 -25.56
CA GLY A 459 -15.25 -28.98 -25.23
C GLY A 459 -15.56 -27.95 -24.14
N VAL A 460 -16.71 -27.30 -24.30
CA VAL A 460 -17.23 -26.29 -23.38
C VAL A 460 -18.55 -26.81 -22.82
N ALA A 461 -18.65 -26.90 -21.49
CA ALA A 461 -19.92 -27.05 -20.81
C ALA A 461 -20.50 -25.66 -20.55
N THR A 462 -21.53 -25.31 -21.30
CA THR A 462 -22.28 -24.07 -21.10
C THR A 462 -23.49 -24.37 -20.22
N GLU A 463 -23.58 -23.68 -19.10
CA GLU A 463 -24.67 -23.80 -18.13
C GLU A 463 -25.32 -22.42 -17.95
N GLN A 464 -26.53 -22.37 -17.43
CA GLN A 464 -27.24 -21.10 -17.17
C GLN A 464 -27.30 -20.81 -15.68
N THR A 465 -27.05 -19.56 -15.30
CA THR A 465 -27.32 -19.07 -13.95
C THR A 465 -28.83 -18.98 -13.70
N THR A 466 -29.23 -18.79 -12.44
CA THR A 466 -30.65 -18.59 -12.09
C THR A 466 -31.25 -17.35 -12.77
N SER A 467 -30.43 -16.35 -13.07
CA SER A 467 -30.78 -15.16 -13.84
C SER A 467 -30.81 -15.38 -15.38
N GLY A 468 -30.54 -16.59 -15.86
CA GLY A 468 -30.54 -16.94 -17.29
C GLY A 468 -29.29 -16.53 -18.06
N GLU A 469 -28.21 -16.14 -17.38
CA GLU A 469 -26.93 -15.85 -18.02
C GLU A 469 -26.12 -17.12 -18.24
N THR A 470 -25.49 -17.26 -19.39
CA THR A 470 -24.68 -18.43 -19.68
C THR A 470 -23.28 -18.30 -19.08
N PHE A 471 -22.83 -19.30 -18.33
CA PHE A 471 -21.45 -19.43 -17.88
C PHE A 471 -20.79 -20.68 -18.46
N GLU A 472 -19.48 -20.61 -18.67
CA GLU A 472 -18.71 -21.63 -19.39
C GLU A 472 -17.70 -22.32 -18.47
N GLN A 473 -17.68 -23.65 -18.50
CA GLN A 473 -16.61 -24.48 -17.93
C GLN A 473 -15.93 -25.23 -19.08
N VAL A 474 -14.62 -25.04 -19.24
CA VAL A 474 -13.83 -25.68 -20.32
C VAL A 474 -13.16 -26.92 -19.78
N TYR A 475 -13.22 -28.02 -20.53
CA TYR A 475 -12.52 -29.24 -20.16
C TYR A 475 -11.02 -29.13 -20.51
N ALA A 476 -10.14 -29.56 -19.60
CA ALA A 476 -8.70 -29.51 -19.86
C ALA A 476 -8.21 -30.58 -20.86
N GLY A 477 -9.02 -31.62 -21.12
CA GLY A 477 -8.77 -32.57 -22.21
C GLY A 477 -7.70 -33.64 -21.96
N GLY A 478 -7.20 -33.77 -20.72
CA GLY A 478 -6.09 -34.68 -20.40
C GLY A 478 -4.75 -34.20 -20.96
N ARG A 479 -4.61 -32.90 -21.21
CA ARG A 479 -3.36 -32.30 -21.66
C ARG A 479 -2.28 -32.41 -20.57
N GLU A 480 -1.05 -32.62 -21.01
CA GLU A 480 0.10 -32.62 -20.11
C GLU A 480 0.45 -31.19 -19.68
N LEU A 481 0.53 -30.98 -18.37
CA LEU A 481 1.01 -29.75 -17.74
C LEU A 481 2.38 -30.02 -17.12
N GLU A 482 3.34 -29.16 -17.43
CA GLU A 482 4.68 -29.19 -16.84
C GLU A 482 4.71 -28.33 -15.58
N ILE A 483 5.09 -28.92 -14.46
CA ILE A 483 5.20 -28.26 -13.15
C ILE A 483 6.64 -28.33 -12.67
N ALA A 484 7.23 -27.18 -12.38
CA ALA A 484 8.60 -27.07 -11.88
C ALA A 484 8.61 -26.79 -10.37
N ASP A 485 9.11 -27.70 -9.57
CA ASP A 485 9.24 -27.58 -8.11
C ASP A 485 10.61 -27.05 -7.70
N ALA A 486 10.57 -26.00 -6.89
CA ALA A 486 11.75 -25.35 -6.34
C ALA A 486 11.95 -25.83 -4.90
N SER A 487 13.10 -26.44 -4.61
CA SER A 487 13.48 -26.88 -3.26
C SER A 487 14.80 -26.27 -2.82
N LYS A 488 14.95 -26.08 -1.50
CA LYS A 488 16.21 -25.65 -0.87
C LYS A 488 17.01 -26.89 -0.52
N GLN A 489 18.27 -26.96 -0.95
CA GLN A 489 19.22 -27.97 -0.52
C GLN A 489 20.38 -27.29 0.21
N ALA A 490 20.80 -27.82 1.37
CA ALA A 490 21.95 -27.30 2.10
C ALA A 490 23.22 -27.32 1.22
N LEU A 491 24.08 -26.30 1.37
CA LEU A 491 25.38 -26.29 0.69
C LEU A 491 26.36 -27.25 1.37
N GLU A 492 27.04 -28.06 0.56
CA GLU A 492 28.06 -29.01 1.03
C GLU A 492 29.35 -28.88 0.21
N GLY A 493 30.49 -29.20 0.82
CA GLY A 493 31.79 -29.28 0.14
C GLY A 493 32.27 -27.95 -0.46
N ASN A 494 32.59 -27.97 -1.76
CA ASN A 494 33.18 -26.82 -2.46
C ASN A 494 32.22 -25.63 -2.53
N ASP A 495 30.91 -25.85 -2.69
CA ASP A 495 29.92 -24.78 -2.80
C ASP A 495 29.84 -23.93 -1.51
N LEU A 496 29.96 -24.59 -0.35
CA LEU A 496 30.01 -23.90 0.95
C LEU A 496 31.28 -23.06 1.08
N SER A 497 32.42 -23.54 0.59
CA SER A 497 33.67 -22.78 0.60
C SER A 497 33.60 -21.52 -0.28
N VAL A 498 33.01 -21.64 -1.48
CA VAL A 498 32.80 -20.50 -2.40
C VAL A 498 31.86 -19.48 -1.77
N TYR A 499 30.76 -19.93 -1.16
CA TYR A 499 29.82 -19.06 -0.48
C TYR A 499 30.45 -18.31 0.71
N GLN A 500 31.26 -18.99 1.54
CA GLN A 500 31.97 -18.36 2.66
C GLN A 500 32.99 -17.31 2.19
N GLN A 501 33.72 -17.59 1.12
CA GLN A 501 34.66 -16.62 0.52
C GLN A 501 33.92 -15.40 -0.05
N TRP A 502 32.77 -15.63 -0.71
CA TRP A 502 31.92 -14.56 -1.21
C TRP A 502 31.39 -13.67 -0.07
N LEU A 503 30.90 -14.27 1.02
CA LEU A 503 30.47 -13.51 2.21
C LEU A 503 31.61 -12.67 2.81
N ALA A 504 32.80 -13.24 2.95
CA ALA A 504 33.96 -12.53 3.49
C ALA A 504 34.35 -11.34 2.59
N THR A 505 34.34 -11.53 1.27
CA THR A 505 34.63 -10.46 0.29
C THR A 505 33.59 -9.34 0.37
N LYS A 506 32.30 -9.71 0.47
CA LYS A 506 31.20 -8.75 0.64
C LYS A 506 31.33 -7.94 1.93
N GLN A 507 31.65 -8.59 3.04
CA GLN A 507 31.87 -7.92 4.33
C GLN A 507 33.05 -6.96 4.27
N GLN A 508 34.15 -7.35 3.62
CA GLN A 508 35.31 -6.48 3.42
C GLN A 508 34.95 -5.22 2.62
N LEU A 509 34.21 -5.36 1.51
CA LEU A 509 33.77 -4.24 0.70
C LEU A 509 32.86 -3.29 1.49
N GLN A 510 31.92 -3.83 2.25
CA GLN A 510 31.03 -3.03 3.11
C GLN A 510 31.80 -2.29 4.22
N ALA A 511 32.76 -2.97 4.88
CA ALA A 511 33.61 -2.35 5.89
C ALA A 511 34.45 -1.20 5.29
N THR A 512 34.98 -1.37 4.09
CA THR A 512 35.73 -0.29 3.41
C THR A 512 34.83 0.86 2.95
N SER A 513 33.56 0.59 2.64
CA SER A 513 32.61 1.62 2.18
C SER A 513 32.01 2.47 3.33
N HIS A 514 32.12 2.05 4.59
CA HIS A 514 31.53 2.74 5.75
C HIS A 514 32.57 3.28 6.74
N GLY A 515 33.84 3.34 6.34
CA GLY A 515 34.92 3.99 7.09
C GLY A 515 34.73 5.50 7.18
N GLY A 516 33.82 5.96 8.05
CA GLY A 516 33.56 7.38 8.27
C GLY A 516 32.52 7.75 9.32
N SER A 517 31.70 6.82 9.82
CA SER A 517 30.74 7.12 10.89
C SER A 517 30.70 5.98 11.90
N GLY A 518 31.25 6.23 13.09
CA GLY A 518 31.14 5.34 14.24
C GLY A 518 29.70 5.30 14.74
N MET A 519 28.92 4.38 14.19
CA MET A 519 27.68 3.91 14.79
C MET A 519 27.86 2.40 15.01
N THR A 520 27.86 2.01 16.28
CA THR A 520 28.06 0.65 16.77
C THR A 520 26.98 -0.31 16.25
N TRP A 521 27.39 -1.38 15.56
CA TRP A 521 26.53 -2.47 15.06
C TRP A 521 26.80 -3.80 15.78
N GLU A 522 26.83 -3.79 17.12
CA GLU A 522 26.98 -5.00 17.95
C GLU A 522 25.75 -5.96 17.90
N ALA A 523 24.77 -5.73 17.03
CA ALA A 523 23.55 -6.55 16.95
C ALA A 523 23.57 -7.66 15.86
N TRP A 524 24.70 -7.92 15.20
CA TRP A 524 24.81 -8.96 14.15
C TRP A 524 25.48 -10.26 14.60
N THR A 525 25.81 -10.40 15.89
CA THR A 525 26.47 -11.60 16.43
C THR A 525 25.68 -12.38 17.47
N ASP A 526 24.52 -11.92 17.94
CA ASP A 526 23.91 -12.46 19.17
C ASP A 526 22.74 -13.46 18.99
N LEU A 527 22.50 -13.97 17.78
CA LEU A 527 21.48 -15.02 17.55
C LEU A 527 22.03 -16.37 17.09
N ASN A 528 23.36 -16.52 17.01
CA ASN A 528 23.99 -17.83 16.78
C ASN A 528 24.96 -18.23 17.91
N ASP A 529 24.88 -17.57 19.08
CA ASP A 529 25.73 -17.83 20.24
C ASP A 529 24.95 -17.96 21.55
N ALA A 530 23.78 -18.62 21.50
CA ALA A 530 23.05 -19.04 22.71
C ALA A 530 23.72 -20.22 23.45
N LEU A 531 25.04 -20.41 23.30
CA LEU A 531 25.90 -21.22 24.17
C LEU A 531 27.35 -20.69 24.12
N SER A 532 27.62 -19.50 24.67
CA SER A 532 28.81 -19.26 25.52
C SER A 532 28.85 -17.83 26.06
N ASP A 533 29.16 -17.72 27.35
CA ASP A 533 29.40 -16.52 28.17
C ASP A 533 30.30 -15.42 27.55
N THR A 534 29.82 -14.16 27.66
CA THR A 534 30.43 -12.87 28.11
C THR A 534 31.93 -12.59 27.83
N SER A 535 32.46 -11.39 27.60
CA SER A 535 32.04 -9.97 27.67
C SER A 535 33.12 -9.14 26.92
N THR A 536 32.87 -7.86 26.60
CA THR A 536 33.95 -6.86 26.62
C THR A 536 33.43 -5.50 27.11
N GLU A 537 34.05 -4.97 28.17
CA GLU A 537 34.05 -3.54 28.54
C GLU A 537 35.40 -2.93 28.15
N SER A 538 35.37 -1.61 27.97
CA SER A 538 36.37 -0.70 27.42
C SER A 538 37.55 -0.33 28.35
N GLU A 539 38.45 0.48 27.76
CA GLU A 539 39.45 1.42 28.35
C GLU A 539 40.93 0.98 28.40
N GLU A 540 41.68 1.61 27.48
CA GLU A 540 42.94 2.37 27.61
C GLU A 540 44.18 1.85 28.39
N SER A 541 45.33 1.97 27.68
CA SER A 541 46.70 2.22 28.19
C SER A 541 47.40 1.09 28.98
N GLU A 542 48.36 0.38 28.37
CA GLU A 542 49.79 0.75 28.28
C GLU A 542 50.60 -0.40 27.65
N THR A 543 51.76 -0.03 27.14
CA THR A 543 52.53 -0.69 26.08
C THR A 543 53.44 -1.82 26.53
N GLU A 544 53.79 -2.67 25.56
CA GLU A 544 54.99 -3.52 25.54
C GLU A 544 55.03 -4.74 26.48
N GLN A 545 54.15 -5.72 26.23
CA GLN A 545 54.51 -7.16 26.30
C GLN A 545 53.44 -8.12 25.71
N GLN A 546 52.58 -7.63 24.81
CA GLN A 546 51.43 -8.37 24.28
C GLN A 546 51.78 -9.44 23.22
N GLY A 547 53.01 -9.47 22.70
CA GLY A 547 53.37 -10.33 21.57
C GLY A 547 53.34 -11.84 21.84
N LYS A 548 53.40 -12.28 23.12
CA LYS A 548 53.32 -13.72 23.47
C LYS A 548 51.97 -14.15 24.04
N ALA A 549 51.24 -13.24 24.70
CA ALA A 549 49.91 -13.54 25.25
C ALA A 549 48.81 -13.55 24.17
N LEU A 550 48.97 -12.77 23.10
CA LEU A 550 48.04 -12.75 21.96
C LEU A 550 48.07 -14.05 21.15
N ASN A 551 49.21 -14.75 21.11
CA ASN A 551 49.29 -16.04 20.43
C ASN A 551 48.53 -17.14 21.20
N ILE A 552 48.45 -17.08 22.54
CA ILE A 552 47.77 -18.10 23.33
C ILE A 552 46.25 -17.94 23.21
N SER A 553 45.71 -16.72 23.26
CA SER A 553 44.28 -16.48 23.07
C SER A 553 43.83 -16.69 21.63
N ALA A 554 44.67 -16.37 20.64
CA ALA A 554 44.43 -16.70 19.23
C ALA A 554 44.49 -18.22 18.98
N ASN A 555 45.50 -18.92 19.52
CA ASN A 555 45.61 -20.37 19.38
C ASN A 555 44.51 -21.13 20.15
N ILE A 556 44.03 -20.63 21.29
CA ILE A 556 42.89 -21.22 22.02
C ILE A 556 41.58 -21.09 21.24
N LYS A 557 41.34 -19.97 20.54
CA LYS A 557 40.18 -19.80 19.65
C LYS A 557 40.28 -20.65 18.38
N GLN A 558 41.50 -20.97 17.92
CA GLN A 558 41.70 -21.86 16.77
C GLN A 558 41.69 -23.36 17.15
N ALA A 559 42.15 -23.72 18.34
CA ALA A 559 42.20 -25.11 18.84
C ALA A 559 40.85 -25.64 19.34
N SER A 560 39.84 -24.80 19.60
CA SER A 560 38.47 -25.29 19.83
C SER A 560 37.73 -25.60 18.51
N ARG A 561 38.13 -24.98 17.39
CA ARG A 561 37.52 -25.15 16.06
C ARG A 561 38.12 -26.31 15.25
N LYS A 562 39.35 -26.72 15.56
CA LYS A 562 39.96 -27.96 15.08
C LYS A 562 40.46 -28.69 16.31
N LYS A 563 40.00 -29.92 16.52
CA LYS A 563 40.32 -30.84 17.63
C LYS A 563 41.82 -31.16 17.70
N VAL A 564 42.65 -30.14 17.93
CA VAL A 564 44.09 -30.18 18.06
C VAL A 564 44.37 -30.23 19.55
N VAL A 565 44.96 -31.33 19.99
CA VAL A 565 45.38 -31.54 21.37
C VAL A 565 46.48 -30.52 21.67
N LEU A 566 46.15 -29.49 22.45
CA LEU A 566 47.15 -28.56 22.99
C LEU A 566 47.99 -29.29 24.04
N ASN A 567 49.30 -29.08 24.03
CA ASN A 567 50.19 -29.67 25.02
C ASN A 567 50.03 -28.95 26.37
N ASP A 568 50.28 -29.67 27.47
CA ASP A 568 50.12 -29.14 28.84
C ASP A 568 50.98 -27.88 29.11
N GLU A 569 52.08 -27.71 28.35
CA GLU A 569 52.95 -26.53 28.41
C GLU A 569 52.29 -25.25 27.86
N ASP A 570 51.38 -25.38 26.88
CA ASP A 570 50.69 -24.25 26.23
C ASP A 570 49.53 -23.70 27.08
N LEU A 571 48.96 -24.52 27.96
CA LEU A 571 47.86 -24.12 28.85
C LEU A 571 48.33 -23.33 30.08
N GLY A 572 49.62 -23.40 30.42
CA GLY A 572 50.18 -22.73 31.59
C GLY A 572 49.40 -23.02 32.88
N VAL A 573 49.26 -22.01 33.75
CA VAL A 573 48.53 -22.12 35.03
C VAL A 573 47.02 -22.40 34.83
N ASN A 574 46.45 -22.15 33.64
CA ASN A 574 45.04 -22.41 33.37
C ASN A 574 44.70 -23.91 33.26
N ILE A 575 45.71 -24.78 33.27
CA ILE A 575 45.51 -26.23 33.35
C ILE A 575 44.74 -26.63 34.62
N LEU A 576 44.93 -25.88 35.71
CA LEU A 576 44.26 -26.10 37.00
C LEU A 576 42.74 -25.82 36.95
N ILE A 577 42.28 -24.98 36.00
CA ILE A 577 40.85 -24.72 35.79
C ILE A 577 40.27 -25.70 34.74
N LYS A 578 41.01 -25.93 33.65
CA LYS A 578 40.47 -26.61 32.46
C LYS A 578 40.61 -28.14 32.47
N LYS A 579 41.63 -28.69 33.14
CA LYS A 579 41.90 -30.14 33.15
C LYS A 579 41.50 -30.73 34.50
N ARG A 580 40.46 -31.57 34.51
CA ARG A 580 40.02 -32.27 35.73
C ARG A 580 41.12 -33.24 36.19
N GLY A 581 41.46 -33.22 37.48
CA GLY A 581 42.43 -34.14 38.11
C GLY A 581 43.88 -33.65 38.21
N VAL A 582 44.18 -32.40 37.82
CA VAL A 582 45.50 -31.78 38.01
C VAL A 582 45.38 -30.68 39.06
N TYR A 583 46.09 -30.83 40.17
CA TYR A 583 45.96 -29.94 41.35
C TYR A 583 47.24 -29.15 41.66
N ASP A 584 48.37 -29.48 41.03
CA ASP A 584 49.65 -28.85 41.31
C ASP A 584 50.34 -28.46 39.99
N TYR A 585 50.67 -27.18 39.85
CA TYR A 585 51.39 -26.61 38.71
C TYR A 585 52.63 -25.90 39.27
N GLU A 586 53.81 -26.19 38.74
CA GLU A 586 55.06 -25.67 39.31
C GLU A 586 55.20 -24.16 39.09
N VAL A 587 54.95 -23.39 40.15
CA VAL A 587 54.96 -21.91 40.12
C VAL A 587 56.35 -21.32 40.47
N ARG A 588 57.28 -22.15 40.97
CA ARG A 588 58.58 -21.66 41.47
C ARG A 588 59.44 -21.15 40.32
N GLY A 589 59.75 -19.85 40.35
CA GLY A 589 60.60 -19.17 39.35
C GLY A 589 59.84 -18.47 38.23
N LYS A 590 58.51 -18.62 38.15
CA LYS A 590 57.67 -17.89 37.19
C LYS A 590 57.25 -16.53 37.74
N LYS A 591 57.19 -15.50 36.88
CA LYS A 591 56.84 -14.11 37.24
C LYS A 591 55.55 -13.66 36.54
N GLY A 592 54.80 -12.74 37.14
CA GLY A 592 53.58 -12.18 36.56
C GLY A 592 52.32 -12.99 36.90
N ARG A 593 51.33 -13.01 36.00
CA ARG A 593 50.04 -13.71 36.20
C ARG A 593 50.21 -15.21 36.47
N GLU A 594 51.31 -15.81 35.99
CA GLU A 594 51.65 -17.20 36.23
C GLU A 594 52.11 -17.50 37.66
N ALA A 595 52.42 -16.48 38.47
CA ALA A 595 52.80 -16.61 39.88
C ALA A 595 51.60 -16.65 40.84
N MET A 596 50.39 -16.39 40.34
CA MET A 596 49.17 -16.34 41.13
C MET A 596 48.23 -17.50 40.77
N PHE A 597 47.54 -18.05 41.77
CA PHE A 597 46.52 -19.07 41.57
C PHE A 597 45.33 -18.48 40.78
N PRO A 598 44.79 -19.17 39.76
CA PRO A 598 43.64 -18.67 39.02
C PRO A 598 42.40 -18.66 39.91
N ALA A 599 41.79 -17.49 40.10
CA ALA A 599 40.49 -17.34 40.77
C ALA A 599 39.45 -16.83 39.76
N VAL A 600 38.30 -17.49 39.68
CA VAL A 600 37.17 -17.05 38.83
C VAL A 600 36.23 -16.19 39.67
N ALA A 601 36.25 -14.87 39.46
CA ALA A 601 35.29 -13.97 40.10
C ALA A 601 33.96 -13.97 39.33
N GLN A 602 32.85 -14.28 40.01
CA GLN A 602 31.50 -14.24 39.42
C GLN A 602 30.95 -12.81 39.48
N ARG A 603 30.68 -12.17 38.33
CA ARG A 603 30.02 -10.84 38.27
C ARG A 603 28.49 -10.99 38.41
N ARG A 604 27.87 -10.09 39.19
CA ARG A 604 26.40 -10.02 39.40
C ARG A 604 25.74 -9.18 38.30
N ARG A 605 24.63 -9.65 37.72
CA ARG A 605 23.85 -8.94 36.69
C ARG A 605 22.81 -8.03 37.35
N HIS A 606 22.65 -6.80 36.85
CA HIS A 606 21.64 -5.84 37.30
C HIS A 606 20.61 -5.62 36.17
N ASP A 607 19.33 -5.47 36.53
CA ASP A 607 18.19 -5.04 35.70
C ASP A 607 17.73 -3.63 36.16
N GLU A 608 16.83 -2.97 35.42
CA GLU A 608 16.29 -1.61 35.64
C GLU A 608 15.63 -1.42 37.03
N PHE A 609 15.33 -2.52 37.74
CA PHE A 609 14.80 -2.53 39.11
C PHE A 609 15.78 -3.06 40.18
N GLY A 610 17.04 -3.36 39.84
CA GLY A 610 18.10 -3.79 40.78
C GLY A 610 18.78 -5.11 40.41
N ASP A 611 19.40 -5.78 41.39
CA ASP A 611 20.12 -7.05 41.19
C ASP A 611 19.19 -8.17 40.67
N LEU A 612 19.56 -8.83 39.58
CA LEU A 612 18.82 -9.97 39.03
C LEU A 612 19.05 -11.20 39.93
N ILE A 613 18.02 -11.57 40.70
CA ILE A 613 18.04 -12.71 41.61
C ILE A 613 18.00 -14.01 40.79
N ARG A 614 19.10 -14.79 40.82
CA ARG A 614 19.12 -16.14 40.26
C ARG A 614 18.46 -17.13 41.23
N PRO A 615 17.39 -17.84 40.85
CA PRO A 615 16.69 -18.78 41.75
C PRO A 615 17.60 -19.87 42.32
N GLU A 616 18.64 -20.26 41.56
CA GLU A 616 19.62 -21.29 41.95
C GLU A 616 20.56 -20.87 43.09
N ASP A 617 20.81 -19.57 43.27
CA ASP A 617 21.63 -19.03 44.37
C ASP A 617 20.89 -19.08 45.73
N TYR A 618 19.59 -19.38 45.72
CA TYR A 618 18.71 -19.43 46.91
C TYR A 618 18.09 -20.81 47.16
N LEU A 619 18.53 -21.86 46.46
CA LEU A 619 18.17 -23.24 46.82
C LEU A 619 18.69 -23.58 48.22
N ARG A 620 17.86 -24.24 49.03
CA ARG A 620 18.30 -24.77 50.33
C ARG A 620 19.46 -25.75 50.11
N ALA A 621 20.46 -25.71 51.00
CA ALA A 621 21.67 -26.54 50.89
C ALA A 621 21.39 -28.04 50.71
N GLU A 622 20.24 -28.51 51.22
CA GLU A 622 19.76 -29.89 51.11
C GLU A 622 19.34 -30.25 49.68
N GLU A 623 18.78 -29.32 48.90
CA GLU A 623 18.36 -29.55 47.51
C GLU A 623 19.53 -29.42 46.52
N ARG A 624 20.54 -28.61 46.85
CA ARG A 624 21.77 -28.48 46.06
C ARG A 624 22.61 -29.77 46.05
N GLU A 625 22.67 -30.49 47.18
CA GLU A 625 23.33 -31.79 47.25
C GLU A 625 22.62 -32.89 46.45
N VAL A 626 21.30 -32.76 46.25
CA VAL A 626 20.51 -33.74 45.46
C VAL A 626 20.76 -33.55 43.97
N ALA A 627 20.87 -32.31 43.50
CA ALA A 627 21.21 -32.00 42.11
C ALA A 627 22.62 -32.49 41.73
N ASP A 628 23.62 -32.24 42.58
CA ASP A 628 25.01 -32.65 42.32
C ASP A 628 25.21 -34.18 42.38
N ARG A 629 24.40 -34.91 43.17
CA ARG A 629 24.45 -36.38 43.22
C ARG A 629 23.81 -37.05 42.01
N GLN A 630 23.00 -36.34 41.23
CA GLN A 630 22.33 -36.89 40.05
C GLN A 630 23.22 -36.85 38.79
N GLU A 631 24.32 -36.08 38.79
CA GLU A 631 25.27 -36.00 37.68
C GLU A 631 26.45 -37.00 37.77
N THR A 632 26.60 -37.78 38.85
CA THR A 632 27.85 -38.53 39.14
C THR A 632 27.84 -40.04 38.84
N ASP A 633 26.85 -40.59 38.12
CA ASP A 633 26.79 -42.03 37.81
C ASP A 633 26.66 -42.33 36.29
N PRO A 634 27.76 -42.58 35.55
CA PRO A 634 27.71 -42.83 34.11
C PRO A 634 27.90 -44.33 33.79
N ALA A 635 27.03 -45.21 34.29
CA ALA A 635 27.00 -46.61 33.86
C ALA A 635 25.62 -47.25 34.07
N LYS A 636 24.98 -47.63 32.94
CA LYS A 636 23.57 -48.07 32.74
C LYS A 636 22.66 -46.84 32.49
N THR A 637 21.96 -46.67 31.38
CA THR A 637 21.22 -47.66 30.56
C THR A 637 20.94 -47.06 29.18
N LYS A 638 21.13 -47.84 28.11
CA LYS A 638 20.51 -47.62 26.80
C LYS A 638 19.08 -48.15 26.86
N GLN A 639 18.07 -47.32 26.61
CA GLN A 639 16.85 -47.57 25.81
C GLN A 639 15.74 -46.58 26.18
N GLU A 640 15.14 -46.03 25.12
CA GLU A 640 13.75 -45.54 24.97
C GLU A 640 13.18 -44.53 25.98
N ASP A 641 12.92 -43.32 25.48
CA ASP A 641 11.80 -42.44 25.85
C ASP A 641 11.42 -41.71 24.53
N SER A 642 10.33 -41.95 23.80
CA SER A 642 8.91 -42.09 24.15
C SER A 642 8.34 -40.93 24.96
N LEU A 643 7.94 -39.88 24.23
CA LEU A 643 6.75 -39.05 24.43
C LEU A 643 6.48 -38.47 25.84
N GLY A 644 6.80 -37.18 25.99
CA GLY A 644 6.32 -36.32 27.08
C GLY A 644 5.00 -35.63 26.72
N LYS A 645 3.89 -36.36 26.91
CA LYS A 645 2.54 -35.79 27.07
C LYS A 645 2.54 -34.75 28.19
N LYS A 646 2.13 -33.52 27.90
CA LYS A 646 1.69 -32.56 28.91
C LYS A 646 0.41 -33.08 29.56
N ARG A 647 0.46 -33.38 30.86
CA ARG A 647 -0.71 -33.27 31.73
C ARG A 647 -0.34 -32.48 32.97
N SER A 648 -1.04 -31.35 33.11
CA SER A 648 -1.76 -30.93 34.31
C SER A 648 -1.15 -31.37 35.65
N LEU A 649 -0.64 -30.38 36.38
CA LEU A 649 -0.40 -30.48 37.80
C LEU A 649 -1.76 -30.54 38.53
N ILE A 650 -1.95 -31.61 39.31
CA ILE A 650 -2.87 -31.95 40.41
C ILE A 650 -3.16 -33.45 40.20
N ALA A 651 -2.70 -34.43 40.99
CA ALA A 651 -2.14 -34.47 42.33
C ALA A 651 -1.44 -35.83 42.54
N VAL A 652 -0.60 -35.96 43.58
CA VAL A 652 -0.33 -37.28 44.17
C VAL A 652 -0.44 -37.20 45.70
N ASN A 653 -1.45 -37.89 46.22
CA ASN A 653 -1.48 -38.71 47.43
C ASN A 653 -2.91 -39.27 47.50
N ALA A 654 -3.21 -40.55 47.73
CA ALA A 654 -2.44 -41.78 47.83
C ALA A 654 -3.48 -42.91 47.59
N ALA A 655 -3.05 -44.07 47.10
CA ALA A 655 -3.91 -45.24 47.03
C ALA A 655 -4.12 -45.85 48.43
N ASN A 656 -5.38 -46.17 48.77
CA ASN A 656 -5.66 -47.33 49.62
C ASN A 656 -7.07 -47.91 49.37
N LYS A 657 -7.07 -49.24 49.39
CA LYS A 657 -8.15 -50.23 49.22
C LYS A 657 -9.50 -49.94 49.90
N ALA A 658 -10.56 -50.38 49.21
CA ALA A 658 -11.62 -51.31 49.68
C ALA A 658 -13.09 -50.82 49.56
N THR A 659 -13.85 -51.62 48.81
CA THR A 659 -15.24 -52.08 49.03
C THR A 659 -16.40 -51.10 49.29
N ALA A 660 -17.42 -51.26 48.43
CA ALA A 660 -18.85 -51.38 48.74
C ALA A 660 -19.71 -50.13 49.06
N ASN A 661 -20.63 -49.88 48.12
CA ASN A 661 -22.09 -49.72 48.28
C ASN A 661 -22.70 -48.45 48.93
N SER A 662 -23.75 -47.99 48.23
CA SER A 662 -24.94 -47.24 48.71
C SER A 662 -25.02 -45.70 48.56
N LYS A 663 -26.03 -45.30 47.76
CA LYS A 663 -27.07 -44.27 47.97
C LYS A 663 -26.85 -43.26 49.13
N ARG A 664 -27.00 -41.95 48.87
CA ARG A 664 -28.23 -41.13 49.09
C ARG A 664 -27.96 -39.61 49.08
N GLU A 665 -28.89 -38.90 48.43
CA GLU A 665 -29.59 -37.67 48.86
C GLU A 665 -28.86 -36.46 49.50
N LYS A 666 -29.07 -35.31 48.82
CA LYS A 666 -29.71 -34.05 49.30
C LYS A 666 -28.91 -32.96 50.06
N GLN A 667 -28.81 -31.83 49.34
CA GLN A 667 -29.37 -30.51 49.67
C GLN A 667 -28.63 -29.55 50.65
N PRO A 668 -28.94 -28.23 50.61
CA PRO A 668 -27.93 -27.16 50.49
C PRO A 668 -28.04 -26.06 51.59
N ALA A 669 -27.10 -25.11 51.60
CA ALA A 669 -27.24 -23.78 52.24
C ALA A 669 -26.18 -22.83 51.64
N ARG A 670 -26.56 -21.72 50.98
CA ARG A 670 -26.74 -20.33 51.52
C ARG A 670 -25.49 -19.79 52.22
N ALA A 671 -25.04 -18.54 52.10
CA ALA A 671 -25.26 -17.34 51.27
C ALA A 671 -24.29 -16.26 51.84
N HIS A 672 -23.87 -15.29 51.01
CA HIS A 672 -23.22 -13.97 51.26
C HIS A 672 -22.00 -13.79 50.34
N SER A 673 -22.09 -13.06 49.22
CA SER A 673 -22.19 -11.60 49.01
C SER A 673 -20.91 -10.83 49.37
N ASP A 674 -20.10 -10.52 48.36
CA ASP A 674 -19.68 -9.16 48.01
C ASP A 674 -18.90 -9.20 46.67
N GLU A 675 -19.40 -8.44 45.68
CA GLU A 675 -18.76 -8.09 44.39
C GLU A 675 -17.92 -6.79 44.56
N PRO A 676 -17.15 -6.29 43.55
CA PRO A 676 -16.78 -6.88 42.25
C PRO A 676 -15.24 -6.82 41.98
N ASP A 677 -14.76 -7.54 40.96
CA ASP A 677 -13.73 -6.99 40.06
C ASP A 677 -13.78 -7.75 38.72
N ASP A 678 -14.02 -6.95 37.67
CA ASP A 678 -14.28 -7.34 36.29
C ASP A 678 -12.96 -7.60 35.55
N ALA A 679 -12.73 -8.86 35.18
CA ALA A 679 -11.72 -9.27 34.22
C ALA A 679 -12.31 -10.34 33.30
N SER A 680 -13.27 -9.94 32.47
CA SER A 680 -13.80 -10.79 31.41
C SER A 680 -12.82 -10.88 30.23
N ALA A 681 -12.09 -11.98 30.23
CA ALA A 681 -11.40 -12.52 29.06
C ALA A 681 -12.41 -12.76 27.91
N THR A 682 -12.16 -12.16 26.76
CA THR A 682 -12.70 -12.61 25.47
C THR A 682 -11.59 -13.48 24.85
N GLY A 683 -11.70 -14.81 24.76
CA GLY A 683 -12.83 -15.57 24.24
C GLY A 683 -12.58 -15.84 22.75
N ALA A 684 -11.52 -16.59 22.44
CA ALA A 684 -11.24 -17.10 21.09
C ALA A 684 -12.44 -17.95 20.59
N PRO A 685 -12.79 -17.91 19.29
CA PRO A 685 -13.92 -18.66 18.77
C PRO A 685 -13.65 -20.16 18.89
N GLY A 686 -14.65 -20.90 19.38
CA GLY A 686 -14.56 -22.33 19.63
C GLY A 686 -14.33 -23.12 18.35
N ASN A 687 -13.19 -23.80 18.30
CA ASN A 687 -12.93 -24.88 17.35
C ASN A 687 -13.87 -26.05 17.67
N GLY A 688 -14.57 -26.56 16.67
CA GLY A 688 -15.34 -27.79 16.79
C GLY A 688 -14.44 -29.02 17.01
N PRO A 689 -15.02 -30.16 17.44
CA PRO A 689 -14.29 -31.36 17.88
C PRO A 689 -13.44 -32.06 16.79
N HIS A 690 -13.48 -31.61 15.53
CA HIS A 690 -12.66 -32.16 14.43
C HIS A 690 -11.35 -31.40 14.19
N THR A 691 -11.11 -30.27 14.86
CA THR A 691 -9.89 -29.46 14.66
C THR A 691 -8.74 -29.95 15.54
N GLU A 692 -9.07 -30.53 16.71
CA GLU A 692 -8.08 -31.05 17.66
C GLU A 692 -7.34 -32.29 17.12
N GLU A 693 -7.98 -33.12 16.27
CA GLU A 693 -7.33 -34.27 15.62
C GLU A 693 -6.32 -33.86 14.53
N VAL A 694 -6.42 -32.63 13.99
CA VAL A 694 -5.56 -32.14 12.89
C VAL A 694 -4.29 -31.48 13.43
N ASP A 695 -4.34 -30.88 14.63
CA ASP A 695 -3.18 -30.33 15.34
C ASP A 695 -2.26 -31.43 15.93
N GLU A 696 -2.70 -32.70 15.99
CA GLU A 696 -1.86 -33.82 16.46
C GLU A 696 -0.98 -34.43 15.34
N LEU A 697 -1.15 -34.03 14.07
CA LEU A 697 -0.36 -34.51 12.92
C LEU A 697 0.99 -33.77 12.75
N ASP A 698 1.43 -33.10 13.81
CA ASP A 698 2.40 -31.99 13.82
C ASP A 698 3.89 -32.37 13.85
N GLU A 699 4.26 -33.66 13.73
CA GLU A 699 5.66 -34.10 13.99
C GLU A 699 6.52 -34.39 12.74
N GLU A 700 5.99 -34.31 11.51
CA GLU A 700 6.72 -34.67 10.27
C GLU A 700 6.90 -33.52 9.26
N GLU A 701 7.14 -32.28 9.70
CA GLU A 701 7.67 -31.26 8.79
C GLU A 701 9.19 -31.40 8.64
N ASP A 702 9.68 -31.39 7.39
CA ASP A 702 11.10 -31.30 7.07
C ASP A 702 11.69 -30.08 7.80
N ALA A 703 12.60 -30.33 8.76
CA ALA A 703 13.25 -29.27 9.51
C ALA A 703 13.77 -28.19 8.54
N PRO A 704 13.48 -26.89 8.77
CA PRO A 704 13.90 -25.85 7.85
C PRO A 704 15.41 -25.95 7.67
N VAL A 705 15.86 -25.96 6.41
CA VAL A 705 17.29 -25.99 6.09
C VAL A 705 17.93 -24.71 6.66
N LEU A 706 18.52 -24.84 7.84
CA LEU A 706 19.20 -23.77 8.55
C LEU A 706 20.60 -23.59 7.97
N GLY A 707 20.84 -22.44 7.35
CA GLY A 707 22.13 -22.09 6.77
C GLY A 707 22.06 -21.80 5.27
N PRO A 708 23.23 -21.66 4.62
CA PRO A 708 23.27 -21.34 3.20
C PRO A 708 22.79 -22.53 2.36
N ALA A 709 22.02 -22.21 1.33
CA ALA A 709 21.35 -23.21 0.50
C ALA A 709 21.56 -22.93 -0.99
N LYS A 710 21.40 -23.98 -1.79
CA LYS A 710 21.26 -23.89 -3.25
C LYS A 710 19.83 -24.21 -3.66
N LEU A 711 19.45 -23.63 -4.78
CA LEU A 711 18.18 -23.86 -5.45
C LEU A 711 18.28 -25.10 -6.33
N VAL A 712 17.38 -26.05 -6.12
CA VAL A 712 17.22 -27.22 -7.00
C VAL A 712 15.84 -27.14 -7.63
N MET A 713 15.82 -27.21 -8.96
CA MET A 713 14.59 -27.25 -9.76
C MET A 713 14.36 -28.68 -10.23
N THR A 714 13.19 -29.22 -9.91
CA THR A 714 12.74 -30.53 -10.37
C THR A 714 11.48 -30.37 -11.18
N THR A 715 11.43 -30.92 -12.38
CA THR A 715 10.29 -30.74 -13.27
C THR A 715 9.55 -32.06 -13.47
N HIS A 716 8.24 -32.01 -13.28
CA HIS A 716 7.34 -33.14 -13.40
C HIS A 716 6.21 -32.80 -14.37
N LYS A 717 5.75 -33.80 -15.13
CA LYS A 717 4.59 -33.66 -16.02
C LYS A 717 3.39 -34.37 -15.41
N ILE A 718 2.24 -33.70 -15.42
CA ILE A 718 0.97 -34.25 -14.93
C ILE A 718 -0.10 -34.15 -16.01
N SER A 719 -0.98 -35.15 -16.09
CA SER A 719 -2.15 -35.12 -16.98
C SER A 719 -3.28 -34.35 -16.30
N VAL A 720 -3.80 -33.31 -16.95
CA VAL A 720 -4.85 -32.44 -16.39
C VAL A 720 -6.20 -32.79 -17.01
N ASN A 721 -7.06 -33.41 -16.20
CA ASN A 721 -8.41 -33.85 -16.57
C ASN A 721 -9.52 -32.97 -15.98
N LEU A 722 -9.19 -31.97 -15.17
CA LEU A 722 -10.15 -31.09 -14.49
C LEU A 722 -10.80 -30.07 -15.43
N ARG A 723 -11.79 -29.33 -14.90
CA ARG A 723 -12.46 -28.22 -15.58
C ARG A 723 -11.82 -26.89 -15.22
N ILE A 724 -11.86 -25.94 -16.14
CA ILE A 724 -11.32 -24.59 -15.96
C ILE A 724 -12.45 -23.59 -16.17
N ALA A 725 -12.59 -22.64 -15.26
CA ALA A 725 -13.48 -21.49 -15.39
C ALA A 725 -12.72 -20.20 -15.09
N PHE A 726 -13.20 -19.10 -15.64
CA PHE A 726 -12.65 -17.76 -15.39
C PHE A 726 -13.77 -16.81 -14.99
N VAL A 727 -13.59 -16.10 -13.88
CA VAL A 727 -14.48 -15.03 -13.42
C VAL A 727 -13.61 -13.90 -12.90
N ASP A 728 -13.67 -12.73 -13.54
CA ASP A 728 -12.74 -11.64 -13.23
C ASP A 728 -13.07 -10.88 -11.93
N PHE A 729 -12.27 -11.10 -10.89
CA PHE A 729 -12.27 -10.42 -9.60
C PHE A 729 -11.04 -9.52 -9.39
N SER A 730 -10.33 -9.14 -10.47
CA SER A 730 -9.09 -8.33 -10.38
C SER A 730 -9.27 -6.95 -9.72
N GLY A 731 -10.50 -6.44 -9.69
CA GLY A 731 -10.83 -5.14 -9.09
C GLY A 731 -10.10 -4.00 -9.79
N LEU A 732 -9.98 -4.07 -11.11
CA LEU A 732 -9.39 -3.01 -11.94
C LEU A 732 -10.49 -2.15 -12.56
N HIS A 733 -10.09 -1.00 -13.11
CA HIS A 733 -11.02 -0.10 -13.77
C HIS A 733 -11.38 -0.60 -15.17
N ASP A 734 -12.63 -0.37 -15.55
CA ASP A 734 -13.12 -0.70 -16.89
C ASP A 734 -12.81 0.41 -17.88
N LYS A 735 -12.77 0.05 -19.17
CA LYS A 735 -12.69 1.03 -20.28
C LYS A 735 -13.80 2.10 -20.20
N ARG A 736 -15.01 1.71 -19.78
CA ARG A 736 -16.14 2.65 -19.59
C ARG A 736 -15.86 3.66 -18.47
N SER A 737 -15.29 3.22 -17.36
CA SER A 737 -14.96 4.08 -16.22
C SER A 737 -13.88 5.10 -16.60
N LEU A 738 -12.86 4.68 -17.33
CA LEU A 738 -11.83 5.59 -17.89
C LEU A 738 -12.43 6.63 -18.83
N HIS A 739 -13.28 6.20 -19.77
CA HIS A 739 -13.95 7.10 -20.72
C HIS A 739 -14.86 8.13 -20.02
N MET A 740 -15.40 7.79 -18.86
CA MET A 740 -16.23 8.69 -18.06
C MET A 740 -15.38 9.65 -17.20
N LEU A 741 -14.31 9.16 -16.57
CA LEU A 741 -13.56 9.91 -15.56
C LEU A 741 -12.47 10.82 -16.14
N ILE A 742 -11.72 10.36 -17.16
CA ILE A 742 -10.65 11.16 -17.79
C ILE A 742 -11.16 12.54 -18.24
N PRO A 743 -12.32 12.66 -18.90
CA PRO A 743 -12.84 13.96 -19.33
C PRO A 743 -13.40 14.83 -18.18
N LEU A 744 -13.72 14.24 -17.03
CA LEU A 744 -14.10 14.97 -15.81
C LEU A 744 -12.87 15.49 -15.05
N ILE A 745 -11.81 14.69 -14.99
CA ILE A 745 -10.54 15.05 -14.34
C ILE A 745 -9.82 16.16 -15.14
N GLN A 746 -9.90 16.13 -16.47
CA GLN A 746 -9.27 17.11 -17.38
C GLN A 746 -7.75 17.29 -17.14
N PRO A 747 -6.94 16.20 -17.16
CA PRO A 747 -5.50 16.31 -16.97
C PRO A 747 -4.84 17.08 -18.11
N ARG A 748 -3.81 17.87 -17.82
CA ARG A 748 -3.03 18.60 -18.85
C ARG A 748 -2.13 17.67 -19.65
N ARG A 749 -1.55 16.66 -18.98
CA ARG A 749 -0.76 15.58 -19.56
C ARG A 749 -1.27 14.25 -19.01
N LEU A 750 -1.38 13.23 -19.86
CA LEU A 750 -1.78 11.88 -19.46
C LEU A 750 -0.63 10.92 -19.76
N VAL A 751 -0.16 10.18 -18.77
CA VAL A 751 0.84 9.13 -18.93
C VAL A 751 0.15 7.79 -18.68
N LEU A 752 0.14 6.94 -19.69
CA LEU A 752 -0.37 5.58 -19.58
C LEU A 752 0.81 4.64 -19.33
N VAL A 753 0.75 3.94 -18.21
CA VAL A 753 1.68 2.88 -17.80
C VAL A 753 0.88 1.60 -17.60
N ALA A 754 1.54 0.47 -17.33
CA ALA A 754 0.90 -0.83 -17.09
C ALA A 754 0.03 -1.37 -18.24
N GLY A 755 0.22 -2.62 -18.62
CA GLY A 755 -0.55 -3.26 -19.71
C GLY A 755 0.24 -3.45 -20.99
N THR A 756 -0.36 -4.16 -21.94
CA THR A 756 0.32 -4.56 -23.18
C THR A 756 0.48 -3.38 -24.13
N GLU A 757 1.44 -3.46 -25.05
CA GLU A 757 1.63 -2.42 -26.06
C GLU A 757 0.34 -2.14 -26.86
N GLN A 758 -0.41 -3.18 -27.20
CA GLN A 758 -1.67 -3.07 -27.94
C GLN A 758 -2.76 -2.38 -27.11
N GLU A 759 -2.93 -2.77 -25.84
CA GLU A 759 -3.91 -2.16 -24.92
C GLU A 759 -3.57 -0.68 -24.66
N SER A 760 -2.30 -0.37 -24.37
CA SER A 760 -1.83 0.99 -24.11
C SER A 760 -2.01 1.92 -25.32
N GLN A 761 -1.66 1.46 -26.53
CA GLN A 761 -1.81 2.26 -27.74
C GLN A 761 -3.28 2.48 -28.10
N ALA A 762 -4.13 1.47 -27.95
CA ALA A 762 -5.57 1.59 -28.20
C ALA A 762 -6.23 2.58 -27.24
N LEU A 763 -5.94 2.49 -25.94
CA LEU A 763 -6.46 3.41 -24.94
C LEU A 763 -5.92 4.84 -25.15
N ALA A 764 -4.65 4.98 -25.53
CA ALA A 764 -4.07 6.29 -25.85
C ALA A 764 -4.80 6.96 -27.02
N ALA A 765 -5.12 6.21 -28.08
CA ALA A 765 -5.86 6.72 -29.22
C ALA A 765 -7.28 7.16 -28.84
N ASP A 766 -7.97 6.39 -28.00
CA ASP A 766 -9.30 6.72 -27.51
C ASP A 766 -9.29 7.95 -26.59
N CYS A 767 -8.34 8.05 -25.67
CA CYS A 767 -8.19 9.21 -24.78
C CYS A 767 -7.88 10.50 -25.55
N LYS A 768 -7.00 10.44 -26.57
CA LYS A 768 -6.71 11.58 -27.46
C LYS A 768 -7.99 12.10 -28.14
N LYS A 769 -8.84 11.19 -28.65
CA LYS A 769 -10.13 11.56 -29.26
C LYS A 769 -11.07 12.21 -28.24
N LEU A 770 -11.24 11.62 -27.06
CA LEU A 770 -12.15 12.14 -26.03
C LEU A 770 -11.74 13.54 -25.54
N LEU A 771 -10.45 13.74 -25.26
CA LEU A 771 -9.94 15.01 -24.76
C LEU A 771 -9.98 16.10 -25.84
N SER A 772 -9.64 15.78 -27.10
CA SER A 772 -9.72 16.73 -28.22
C SER A 772 -11.17 17.18 -28.51
N ALA A 773 -12.14 16.27 -28.44
CA ALA A 773 -13.56 16.60 -28.65
C ALA A 773 -14.10 17.58 -27.59
N GLN A 774 -13.67 17.43 -26.33
CA GLN A 774 -14.13 18.29 -25.25
C GLN A 774 -13.48 19.67 -25.26
N LEU A 775 -12.24 19.78 -25.74
CA LEU A 775 -11.56 21.05 -25.96
C LEU A 775 -12.22 21.87 -27.08
N ALA A 776 -12.64 21.19 -28.16
CA ALA A 776 -13.41 21.82 -29.24
C ALA A 776 -14.80 22.33 -28.79
N ALA A 777 -15.41 21.70 -27.79
CA ALA A 777 -16.70 22.12 -27.26
C ALA A 777 -16.62 23.34 -26.31
N ASN A 778 -15.47 23.58 -25.66
CA ASN A 778 -15.33 24.57 -24.58
C ASN A 778 -14.52 25.82 -24.93
N SER A 779 -13.81 25.88 -26.07
CA SER A 779 -13.02 27.06 -26.44
C SER A 779 -12.74 27.19 -27.93
N SER A 780 -12.84 28.41 -28.45
CA SER A 780 -12.39 28.86 -29.79
C SER A 780 -10.86 28.95 -29.94
N ASN A 781 -10.09 28.29 -29.07
CA ASN A 781 -8.62 28.30 -29.09
C ASN A 781 -8.12 26.95 -29.60
N GLU A 782 -7.63 26.91 -30.83
CA GLU A 782 -7.10 25.72 -31.53
C GLU A 782 -5.79 25.15 -30.93
N SER A 783 -5.28 25.67 -29.80
CA SER A 783 -3.90 25.42 -29.35
C SER A 783 -3.73 24.56 -28.09
N ALA A 784 -4.79 24.09 -27.44
CA ALA A 784 -4.68 23.28 -26.23
C ALA A 784 -4.84 21.79 -26.57
N THR A 785 -3.79 21.12 -27.04
CA THR A 785 -3.77 19.65 -27.20
C THR A 785 -3.32 18.99 -25.90
N VAL A 786 -4.11 18.05 -25.37
CA VAL A 786 -3.65 17.20 -24.25
C VAL A 786 -2.71 16.14 -24.80
N ASP A 787 -1.48 16.15 -24.32
CA ASP A 787 -0.48 15.17 -24.74
C ASP A 787 -0.61 13.89 -23.91
N VAL A 788 -0.81 12.77 -24.62
CA VAL A 788 -0.91 11.43 -24.06
C VAL A 788 0.37 10.66 -24.38
N PHE A 789 1.07 10.21 -23.35
CA PHE A 789 2.34 9.49 -23.41
C PHE A 789 2.17 8.02 -23.04
N THR A 790 2.94 7.14 -23.70
CA THR A 790 3.02 5.69 -23.47
C THR A 790 4.51 5.29 -23.43
N PRO A 791 5.26 5.66 -22.38
CA PRO A 791 6.70 5.41 -22.31
C PRO A 791 7.02 3.91 -22.21
N PRO A 792 8.04 3.42 -22.94
CA PRO A 792 8.62 2.11 -22.68
C PRO A 792 9.46 2.12 -21.39
N VAL A 793 9.73 0.93 -20.86
CA VAL A 793 10.56 0.72 -19.66
C VAL A 793 11.93 1.38 -19.83
N GLY A 794 12.38 2.12 -18.80
CA GLY A 794 13.68 2.79 -18.73
C GLY A 794 13.77 4.11 -19.49
N THR A 795 12.68 4.60 -20.09
CA THR A 795 12.68 5.86 -20.86
C THR A 795 12.07 7.00 -20.05
N PHE A 796 12.81 8.10 -19.94
CA PHE A 796 12.36 9.33 -19.30
C PHE A 796 11.45 10.14 -20.24
N VAL A 797 10.29 10.54 -19.74
CA VAL A 797 9.34 11.43 -20.41
C VAL A 797 9.20 12.71 -19.57
N ASN A 798 9.46 13.85 -20.19
CA ASN A 798 9.15 15.14 -19.58
C ASN A 798 7.63 15.36 -19.65
N ALA A 799 6.97 15.28 -18.49
CA ALA A 799 5.54 15.48 -18.33
C ALA A 799 5.21 16.81 -17.63
N SER A 800 6.19 17.70 -17.47
CA SER A 800 5.92 19.06 -16.98
C SER A 800 5.23 19.94 -18.03
N VAL A 801 4.59 20.99 -17.54
CA VAL A 801 3.98 22.03 -18.36
C VAL A 801 4.75 23.31 -18.04
N ASP A 802 5.25 24.00 -19.07
CA ASP A 802 5.94 25.29 -18.95
C ASP A 802 4.98 26.39 -18.51
N THR A 803 4.50 26.34 -17.28
CA THR A 803 3.79 27.46 -16.66
C THR A 803 4.81 28.34 -15.97
N ASN A 804 5.25 29.40 -16.67
CA ASN A 804 6.01 30.47 -16.05
C ASN A 804 5.13 31.15 -15.00
N ALA A 805 5.37 30.86 -13.74
CA ALA A 805 4.62 31.44 -12.64
C ALA A 805 5.55 32.26 -11.76
N TRP A 806 5.18 33.52 -11.57
CA TRP A 806 5.98 34.48 -10.84
C TRP A 806 5.21 34.87 -9.58
N VAL A 807 5.90 34.84 -8.44
CA VAL A 807 5.34 35.37 -7.19
C VAL A 807 5.55 36.88 -7.19
N VAL A 808 4.45 37.61 -7.16
CA VAL A 808 4.43 39.07 -7.23
C VAL A 808 3.80 39.62 -5.96
N LYS A 809 4.47 40.56 -5.30
CA LYS A 809 3.94 41.23 -4.11
C LYS A 809 3.02 42.37 -4.54
N LEU A 810 1.85 42.54 -3.91
CA LEU A 810 1.04 43.74 -4.08
C LEU A 810 1.59 44.85 -3.17
N SER A 811 1.71 46.09 -3.67
CA SER A 811 2.11 47.22 -2.83
C SER A 811 1.05 47.49 -1.76
N ASP A 812 1.48 47.91 -0.56
CA ASP A 812 0.56 48.20 0.55
C ASP A 812 -0.44 49.31 0.20
N TYR A 813 -0.04 50.22 -0.71
CA TYR A 813 -0.88 51.29 -1.20
C TYR A 813 -1.95 50.80 -2.18
N LEU A 814 -1.58 49.90 -3.11
CA LEU A 814 -2.53 49.27 -4.03
C LEU A 814 -3.52 48.37 -3.27
N ALA A 815 -3.03 47.57 -2.31
CA ALA A 815 -3.86 46.69 -1.48
C ALA A 815 -4.95 47.47 -0.72
N LYS A 816 -4.62 48.66 -0.19
CA LYS A 816 -5.58 49.55 0.48
C LYS A 816 -6.60 50.18 -0.46
N LYS A 817 -6.29 50.31 -1.76
CA LYS A 817 -7.19 50.88 -2.78
C LYS A 817 -8.09 49.86 -3.46
N LEU A 818 -7.97 48.57 -3.12
CA LEU A 818 -8.82 47.53 -3.68
C LEU A 818 -10.28 47.74 -3.27
N LYS A 819 -11.14 47.89 -4.28
CA LYS A 819 -12.59 47.94 -4.10
C LYS A 819 -13.14 46.52 -4.13
N TRP A 820 -13.38 45.98 -2.94
CA TRP A 820 -14.01 44.68 -2.78
C TRP A 820 -15.51 44.76 -3.09
N GLN A 821 -15.98 43.88 -3.96
CA GLN A 821 -17.39 43.61 -4.23
C GLN A 821 -17.73 42.28 -3.58
N ASP A 822 -18.70 42.26 -2.67
CA ASP A 822 -19.18 41.02 -2.06
C ASP A 822 -20.27 40.40 -2.95
N VAL A 823 -20.01 39.19 -3.45
CA VAL A 823 -20.96 38.44 -4.26
C VAL A 823 -21.11 37.05 -3.67
N ASN A 824 -22.28 36.76 -3.11
CA ASN A 824 -22.62 35.47 -2.49
C ASN A 824 -21.65 35.02 -1.38
N GLY A 825 -21.08 35.95 -0.61
CA GLY A 825 -20.16 35.65 0.49
C GLY A 825 -18.70 35.50 0.06
N LEU A 826 -18.39 35.76 -1.22
CA LEU A 826 -17.02 35.82 -1.75
C LEU A 826 -16.69 37.28 -2.12
N GLY A 827 -15.60 37.80 -1.58
CA GLY A 827 -15.08 39.12 -1.92
C GLY A 827 -14.28 39.08 -3.23
N ILE A 828 -14.70 39.88 -4.22
CA ILE A 828 -14.06 40.00 -5.53
C ILE A 828 -13.48 41.40 -5.66
N ALA A 829 -12.22 41.51 -6.09
CA ALA A 829 -11.56 42.80 -6.36
C ALA A 829 -10.76 42.72 -7.66
N THR A 830 -10.73 43.82 -8.41
CA THR A 830 -9.98 43.94 -9.66
C THR A 830 -8.69 44.71 -9.43
N ILE A 831 -7.59 44.18 -9.96
CA ILE A 831 -6.24 44.73 -9.77
C ILE A 831 -5.72 45.17 -11.12
N THR A 832 -5.36 46.45 -11.25
CA THR A 832 -4.63 47.00 -12.39
C THR A 832 -3.48 47.82 -11.84
N GLY A 833 -2.25 47.52 -12.27
CA GLY A 833 -1.05 48.16 -11.74
C GLY A 833 0.17 47.95 -12.62
N VAL A 834 1.25 48.64 -12.29
CA VAL A 834 2.54 48.52 -12.95
C VAL A 834 3.40 47.55 -12.16
N LEU A 835 4.02 46.58 -12.84
CA LEU A 835 4.98 45.66 -12.24
C LEU A 835 6.34 46.34 -12.13
N LEU A 836 6.82 46.56 -10.91
CA LEU A 836 8.13 47.14 -10.64
C LEU A 836 9.14 46.02 -10.31
N PRO A 837 10.35 46.01 -10.91
CA PRO A 837 11.43 45.15 -10.47
C PRO A 837 11.82 45.58 -9.04
N GLY A 838 11.90 44.63 -8.11
CA GLY A 838 11.95 44.90 -6.67
C GLY A 838 13.02 45.91 -6.26
N GLY A 839 12.59 47.14 -6.00
CA GLY A 839 13.39 48.27 -5.49
C GLY A 839 12.45 49.45 -5.32
N GLY A 840 12.21 49.88 -4.08
CA GLY A 840 11.16 50.85 -3.75
C GLY A 840 11.33 52.17 -4.50
N PHE A 841 10.29 52.59 -5.23
CA PHE A 841 10.13 53.97 -5.68
C PHE A 841 9.26 54.67 -4.64
N ILE A 842 9.83 55.63 -3.91
CA ILE A 842 9.03 56.55 -3.09
C ILE A 842 8.65 57.70 -4.04
N PRO A 843 7.36 57.91 -4.36
CA PRO A 843 6.94 59.10 -5.09
C PRO A 843 7.15 60.29 -4.16
N SER A 844 8.07 61.20 -4.49
CA SER A 844 8.20 62.48 -3.81
C SER A 844 7.06 63.40 -4.22
N ASP A 845 5.97 63.39 -3.45
CA ASP A 845 5.00 64.48 -3.42
C ASP A 845 5.46 65.47 -2.34
N ASP A 846 6.16 66.54 -2.74
CA ASP A 846 6.34 67.70 -1.87
C ASP A 846 6.12 69.00 -2.68
N PRO A 847 5.01 69.71 -2.47
CA PRO A 847 4.70 70.96 -3.13
C PRO A 847 5.10 72.13 -2.22
N ASN A 848 6.41 72.39 -2.06
CA ASN A 848 6.95 73.68 -1.61
C ASN A 848 8.48 73.61 -1.53
N ASP A 849 9.17 74.06 -2.58
CA ASP A 849 10.48 74.69 -2.39
C ASP A 849 10.74 75.73 -3.49
N GLU A 850 10.35 76.98 -3.22
CA GLU A 850 10.84 78.16 -3.94
C GLU A 850 12.21 78.54 -3.35
N GLY A 851 13.26 78.56 -4.18
CA GLY A 851 14.59 78.96 -3.70
C GLY A 851 15.63 79.17 -4.80
N ASN A 852 15.54 80.30 -5.48
CA ASN A 852 16.49 80.82 -6.48
C ASN A 852 17.99 80.67 -6.13
N LYS A 853 18.78 80.11 -7.07
CA LYS A 853 20.13 80.60 -7.42
C LYS A 853 20.54 80.22 -8.85
N ARG A 854 20.40 81.20 -9.77
CA ARG A 854 21.12 81.33 -11.06
C ARG A 854 22.64 81.38 -10.80
N GLN A 855 23.60 81.06 -11.67
CA GLN A 855 23.73 80.61 -13.06
C GLN A 855 25.23 80.33 -13.26
N LYS A 856 25.64 79.38 -14.10
CA LYS A 856 26.65 79.63 -15.15
C LYS A 856 26.56 78.55 -16.25
N THR A 857 26.27 79.02 -17.45
CA THR A 857 26.20 78.27 -18.71
C THR A 857 27.58 78.20 -19.36
N GLU A 858 27.90 77.09 -20.03
CA GLU A 858 28.64 77.08 -21.30
C GLU A 858 28.32 75.79 -22.08
N GLU A 859 28.30 75.93 -23.40
CA GLU A 859 27.61 75.09 -24.40
C GLU A 859 28.47 73.95 -24.95
N GLY A 860 27.83 72.89 -25.45
CA GLY A 860 28.40 72.03 -26.50
C GLY A 860 27.86 70.60 -26.58
N GLY A 861 27.12 70.29 -27.66
CA GLY A 861 27.07 68.94 -28.25
C GLY A 861 25.87 68.03 -27.91
N SER A 862 25.19 67.56 -28.95
CA SER A 862 23.93 66.80 -29.03
C SER A 862 23.88 65.44 -28.30
N PRO A 863 22.68 64.90 -27.99
CA PRO A 863 22.49 63.82 -27.03
C PRO A 863 22.56 62.41 -27.66
N SER A 864 23.49 61.59 -27.21
CA SER A 864 23.41 60.13 -27.25
C SER A 864 22.83 59.64 -25.92
N SER A 865 21.61 59.10 -25.97
CA SER A 865 20.89 58.54 -24.82
C SER A 865 21.52 57.22 -24.38
N SER A 866 22.51 57.31 -23.50
CA SER A 866 22.98 56.22 -22.65
C SER A 866 23.04 56.74 -21.22
N MET A 867 21.95 56.62 -20.46
CA MET A 867 22.02 56.81 -19.02
C MET A 867 22.64 55.56 -18.40
N ALA A 868 23.86 55.76 -17.91
CA ALA A 868 24.64 54.84 -17.13
C ALA A 868 23.92 54.52 -15.80
N LEU A 869 23.81 53.24 -15.51
CA LEU A 869 23.49 52.70 -14.20
C LEU A 869 24.75 52.84 -13.33
N THR A 870 24.79 53.83 -12.44
CA THR A 870 25.82 53.89 -11.39
C THR A 870 25.57 52.74 -10.40
N THR A 871 26.41 51.72 -10.49
CA THR A 871 26.55 50.65 -9.51
C THR A 871 27.10 51.20 -8.20
N VAL A 872 26.26 51.27 -7.18
CA VAL A 872 26.71 51.35 -5.79
C VAL A 872 26.87 49.91 -5.29
N ASN A 873 28.07 49.62 -4.77
CA ASN A 873 28.51 48.29 -4.36
C ASN A 873 27.64 47.66 -3.27
N ASN A 874 27.40 46.36 -3.48
CA ASN A 874 27.21 45.28 -2.51
C ASN A 874 27.19 45.67 -1.01
N ASP A 875 26.00 45.54 -0.42
CA ASP A 875 25.82 44.81 0.83
C ASP A 875 24.54 43.95 0.71
N ALA A 876 24.60 42.76 1.30
CA ALA A 876 23.62 41.69 1.17
C ALA A 876 22.18 42.16 1.41
N ASN A 877 21.31 42.03 0.40
CA ASN A 877 19.86 42.12 0.58
C ASN A 877 19.16 40.99 -0.21
N PRO A 878 18.13 40.36 0.36
CA PRO A 878 17.48 39.17 -0.20
C PRO A 878 16.83 39.52 -1.53
N ARG A 879 16.78 38.55 -2.47
CA ARG A 879 16.02 38.64 -3.74
C ARG A 879 14.69 39.38 -3.52
N THR A 880 14.62 40.65 -3.92
CA THR A 880 13.45 41.50 -3.71
C THR A 880 12.35 41.06 -4.67
N LEU A 881 11.23 40.56 -4.14
CA LEU A 881 10.09 40.11 -4.93
C LEU A 881 9.57 41.28 -5.80
N PRO A 882 9.24 41.05 -7.08
CA PRO A 882 8.66 42.08 -7.93
C PRO A 882 7.35 42.57 -7.31
N THR A 883 7.13 43.88 -7.31
CA THR A 883 5.98 44.49 -6.63
C THR A 883 5.06 45.18 -7.64
N VAL A 884 3.77 44.90 -7.59
CA VAL A 884 2.76 45.61 -8.39
C VAL A 884 2.28 46.82 -7.63
N ASP A 885 2.44 48.00 -8.23
CA ASP A 885 2.05 49.27 -7.65
C ASP A 885 1.02 50.00 -8.53
N VAL A 886 0.44 51.07 -8.00
CA VAL A 886 -0.60 51.86 -8.66
C VAL A 886 -0.07 52.47 -9.95
N LEU A 887 -0.87 52.40 -11.02
CA LEU A 887 -0.56 53.00 -12.31
C LEU A 887 -0.44 54.53 -12.17
N PRO A 888 0.73 55.13 -12.49
CA PRO A 888 0.89 56.58 -12.48
C PRO A 888 -0.09 57.23 -13.48
N VAL A 889 -0.68 58.36 -13.10
CA VAL A 889 -1.73 59.07 -13.86
C VAL A 889 -1.31 59.34 -15.32
N ASN A 890 -0.01 59.55 -15.54
CA ASN A 890 0.58 59.85 -16.84
C ASN A 890 0.59 58.64 -17.79
N LEU A 891 0.68 57.41 -17.24
CA LEU A 891 0.63 56.15 -17.97
C LEU A 891 -0.80 55.58 -18.04
N ALA A 892 -1.67 55.96 -17.10
CA ALA A 892 -3.09 55.62 -17.13
C ALA A 892 -3.77 56.14 -18.41
N ALA A 893 -3.45 57.35 -18.85
CA ALA A 893 -4.01 57.93 -20.07
C ALA A 893 -3.59 57.22 -21.37
N THR A 894 -2.44 56.52 -21.38
CA THR A 894 -1.95 55.77 -22.55
C THR A 894 -2.33 54.29 -22.52
N ALA A 895 -2.53 53.71 -21.33
CA ALA A 895 -3.01 52.34 -21.15
C ALA A 895 -4.52 52.19 -21.44
N THR A 896 -5.34 53.18 -21.06
CA THR A 896 -6.80 53.19 -21.30
C THR A 896 -7.16 53.23 -22.79
N VAL A 897 -6.31 53.83 -23.63
CA VAL A 897 -6.55 53.89 -25.09
C VAL A 897 -6.27 52.55 -25.79
N LYS A 898 -5.43 51.68 -25.22
CA LYS A 898 -5.09 50.37 -25.81
C LYS A 898 -5.87 49.19 -25.21
N ALA A 899 -6.49 49.34 -24.04
CA ALA A 899 -7.11 48.25 -23.29
C ALA A 899 -8.63 48.40 -23.12
N ALA A 900 -9.35 48.87 -24.15
CA ALA A 900 -10.81 48.91 -24.15
C ALA A 900 -11.42 47.48 -24.22
N SER A 901 -11.35 46.73 -23.13
CA SER A 901 -12.02 45.44 -22.96
C SER A 901 -13.45 45.66 -22.45
N GLN A 902 -14.42 44.90 -22.96
CA GLN A 902 -15.79 44.93 -22.44
C GLN A 902 -15.82 44.57 -20.94
N PRO A 903 -16.73 45.16 -20.13
CA PRO A 903 -16.84 44.83 -18.72
C PRO A 903 -17.15 43.34 -18.54
N LEU A 904 -16.29 42.66 -17.80
CA LEU A 904 -16.41 41.23 -17.52
C LEU A 904 -17.33 41.04 -16.31
N HIS A 905 -18.31 40.14 -16.43
CA HIS A 905 -19.20 39.81 -15.31
C HIS A 905 -18.73 38.49 -14.70
N ALA A 906 -18.38 38.51 -13.42
CA ALA A 906 -17.88 37.35 -12.68
C ALA A 906 -18.93 36.88 -11.65
N GLY A 907 -19.30 35.61 -11.70
CA GLY A 907 -20.31 35.01 -10.83
C GLY A 907 -21.26 34.09 -11.60
N ASP A 908 -21.70 33.00 -10.96
CA ASP A 908 -22.69 32.08 -11.56
C ASP A 908 -24.10 32.46 -11.13
N LEU A 909 -24.87 33.10 -12.02
CA LEU A 909 -26.25 33.46 -11.72
C LEU A 909 -27.15 32.22 -11.75
N ARG A 910 -27.65 31.82 -10.58
CA ARG A 910 -28.69 30.79 -10.47
C ARG A 910 -30.07 31.44 -10.55
N LEU A 911 -30.90 30.97 -11.49
CA LEU A 911 -32.25 31.52 -11.68
C LEU A 911 -33.16 31.38 -10.44
N ALA A 912 -32.89 30.38 -9.59
CA ALA A 912 -33.60 30.20 -8.31
C ALA A 912 -33.25 31.30 -7.28
N ASP A 913 -32.02 31.82 -7.33
CA ASP A 913 -31.55 32.88 -6.43
C ASP A 913 -32.05 34.23 -6.92
N LEU A 914 -32.00 34.45 -8.24
CA LEU A 914 -32.62 35.62 -8.88
C LEU A 914 -34.11 35.68 -8.58
N ARG A 915 -34.84 34.56 -8.65
CA ARG A 915 -36.26 34.50 -8.28
C ARG A 915 -36.51 34.95 -6.83
N ARG A 916 -35.70 34.48 -5.89
CA ARG A 916 -35.80 34.88 -4.47
C ARG A 916 -35.52 36.37 -4.30
N ALA A 917 -34.50 36.90 -4.95
CA ALA A 917 -34.17 38.33 -4.92
C ALA A 917 -35.29 39.20 -5.49
N MET A 918 -35.92 38.78 -6.60
CA MET A 918 -37.03 39.49 -7.23
C MET A 918 -38.30 39.47 -6.36
N LEU A 919 -38.61 38.32 -5.73
CA LEU A 919 -39.72 38.21 -4.78
C LEU A 919 -39.52 39.10 -3.56
N HIS A 920 -38.29 39.20 -3.04
CA HIS A 920 -37.94 40.13 -1.96
C HIS A 920 -38.07 41.60 -2.37
N ALA A 921 -37.82 41.92 -3.64
CA ALA A 921 -37.98 43.26 -4.20
C ALA A 921 -39.45 43.61 -4.55
N GLY A 922 -40.39 42.70 -4.33
CA GLY A 922 -41.82 42.91 -4.58
C GLY A 922 -42.29 42.59 -6.00
N HIS A 923 -41.46 41.97 -6.83
CA HIS A 923 -41.80 41.54 -8.19
C HIS A 923 -42.34 40.10 -8.21
N LYS A 924 -43.33 39.81 -9.06
CA LYS A 924 -43.90 38.47 -9.25
C LYS A 924 -43.00 37.66 -10.19
N ALA A 925 -42.31 36.64 -9.67
CA ALA A 925 -41.36 35.82 -10.44
C ALA A 925 -41.75 34.33 -10.48
N GLU A 926 -42.06 33.82 -11.68
CA GLU A 926 -42.53 32.45 -11.94
C GLU A 926 -41.66 31.72 -12.98
N PHE A 927 -41.40 30.43 -12.77
CA PHE A 927 -40.71 29.59 -13.77
C PHE A 927 -41.69 29.11 -14.83
N ARG A 928 -41.35 29.24 -16.11
CA ARG A 928 -42.22 28.89 -17.26
C ARG A 928 -41.76 27.64 -18.03
N GLY A 929 -41.04 26.73 -17.38
CA GLY A 929 -40.42 25.55 -18.03
C GLY A 929 -39.19 25.95 -18.86
N GLU A 930 -38.30 25.00 -19.14
CA GLU A 930 -37.10 25.20 -19.98
C GLU A 930 -36.08 26.27 -19.50
N GLY A 931 -35.90 26.41 -18.17
CA GLY A 931 -34.85 27.32 -17.65
C GLY A 931 -35.12 28.80 -17.91
N THR A 932 -36.38 29.19 -18.06
CA THR A 932 -36.81 30.59 -18.22
C THR A 932 -37.58 31.08 -16.99
N LEU A 933 -37.17 32.24 -16.47
CA LEU A 933 -37.82 32.94 -15.35
C LEU A 933 -38.60 34.14 -15.90
N LEU A 934 -39.92 34.17 -15.69
CA LEU A 934 -40.79 35.27 -16.08
C LEU A 934 -41.04 36.17 -14.88
N ILE A 935 -40.77 37.47 -15.02
CA ILE A 935 -40.90 38.49 -13.98
C ILE A 935 -41.97 39.51 -14.41
N ASP A 936 -42.95 39.75 -13.54
CA ASP A 936 -44.10 40.66 -13.71
C ASP A 936 -44.85 40.48 -15.04
N GLU A 937 -44.86 39.25 -15.57
CA GLU A 937 -45.48 38.89 -16.86
C GLU A 937 -45.00 39.70 -18.07
N THR A 938 -43.89 40.46 -17.91
CA THR A 938 -43.39 41.43 -18.89
C THR A 938 -41.94 41.20 -19.27
N VAL A 939 -41.12 40.58 -18.41
CA VAL A 939 -39.70 40.34 -18.65
C VAL A 939 -39.37 38.86 -18.51
N ALA A 940 -38.84 38.24 -19.56
CA ALA A 940 -38.34 36.88 -19.54
C ALA A 940 -36.80 36.87 -19.40
N VAL A 941 -36.29 36.15 -18.42
CA VAL A 941 -34.86 35.92 -18.18
C VAL A 941 -34.54 34.47 -18.52
N ARG A 942 -33.67 34.25 -19.50
CA ARG A 942 -33.23 32.91 -19.92
C ARG A 942 -31.73 32.76 -19.71
N LYS A 943 -31.31 31.61 -19.19
CA LYS A 943 -29.88 31.25 -19.08
C LYS A 943 -29.56 30.21 -20.14
N SER A 944 -28.69 30.55 -21.09
CA SER A 944 -28.17 29.60 -22.08
C SER A 944 -27.21 28.59 -21.43
N ALA A 945 -27.02 27.43 -22.08
CA ALA A 945 -26.09 26.39 -21.60
C ALA A 945 -24.62 26.87 -21.49
N ALA A 946 -24.26 27.92 -22.24
CA ALA A 946 -22.94 28.56 -22.20
C ALA A 946 -22.81 29.65 -21.10
N GLY A 947 -23.79 29.79 -20.21
CA GLY A 947 -23.77 30.77 -19.11
C GLY A 947 -24.16 32.20 -19.49
N ARG A 948 -24.50 32.46 -20.77
CA ARG A 948 -25.00 33.76 -21.22
C ARG A 948 -26.45 33.96 -20.77
N ILE A 949 -26.73 35.12 -20.16
CA ILE A 949 -28.07 35.53 -19.71
C ILE A 949 -28.70 36.39 -20.81
N GLU A 950 -29.89 35.98 -21.26
CA GLU A 950 -30.70 36.72 -22.22
C GLU A 950 -31.91 37.31 -21.51
N LEU A 951 -32.15 38.60 -21.76
CA LEU A 951 -33.25 39.39 -21.19
C LEU A 951 -34.15 39.85 -22.33
N GLU A 952 -35.39 39.37 -22.35
CA GLU A 952 -36.37 39.71 -23.37
C GLU A 952 -37.58 40.42 -22.74
N SER A 953 -37.96 41.59 -23.27
CA SER A 953 -39.17 42.31 -22.83
C SER A 953 -40.33 42.04 -23.80
N VAL A 954 -41.47 41.60 -23.28
CA VAL A 954 -42.68 41.43 -24.07
C VAL A 954 -43.40 42.77 -24.17
N ALA A 955 -43.24 43.48 -25.29
CA ALA A 955 -44.05 44.66 -25.57
C ALA A 955 -45.45 44.23 -26.06
N LEU A 956 -46.49 44.52 -25.29
CA LEU A 956 -47.88 44.33 -25.75
C LEU A 956 -48.15 45.28 -26.95
N PRO A 957 -48.73 44.79 -28.07
CA PRO A 957 -49.05 45.65 -29.20
C PRO A 957 -50.22 46.57 -28.86
N PHE A 958 -50.02 47.88 -29.05
CA PHE A 958 -51.09 48.88 -29.03
C PHE A 958 -52.10 48.56 -30.15
N ALA A 959 -53.30 48.10 -29.79
CA ALA A 959 -54.42 47.95 -30.71
C ALA A 959 -55.09 49.32 -30.93
N VAL A 960 -54.95 49.87 -32.14
CA VAL A 960 -55.74 51.01 -32.62
C VAL A 960 -57.06 50.47 -33.17
N GLY A 961 -58.15 50.70 -32.44
CA GLY A 961 -59.52 50.48 -32.92
C GLY A 961 -60.22 51.82 -33.22
N PRO A 962 -61.02 51.94 -34.29
CA PRO A 962 -61.62 53.21 -34.69
C PRO A 962 -62.94 53.46 -33.94
N GLY A 963 -63.02 54.60 -33.24
CA GLY A 963 -64.27 55.25 -32.87
C GLY A 963 -64.62 55.29 -31.38
N GLY A 964 -64.66 56.51 -30.84
CA GLY A 964 -65.62 56.91 -29.79
C GLY A 964 -65.09 57.05 -28.35
N GLY A 965 -64.95 58.30 -27.89
CA GLY A 965 -65.38 58.70 -26.54
C GLY A 965 -64.34 58.71 -25.40
N ARG A 966 -63.88 59.92 -25.06
CA ARG A 966 -63.31 60.42 -23.78
C ARG A 966 -63.44 59.52 -22.54
N SER A 967 -62.35 59.38 -21.76
CA SER A 967 -62.18 60.08 -20.46
C SER A 967 -60.79 59.86 -19.85
N LEU A 968 -60.22 60.92 -19.28
CA LEU A 968 -59.05 60.88 -18.40
C LEU A 968 -59.39 60.14 -17.09
N MET A 969 -58.54 59.20 -16.67
CA MET A 969 -57.84 59.20 -15.36
C MET A 969 -57.06 57.89 -15.14
N GLY A 970 -55.78 58.02 -14.75
CA GLY A 970 -55.14 57.07 -13.82
C GLY A 970 -54.07 56.12 -14.37
N GLY A 971 -52.79 56.54 -14.30
CA GLY A 971 -51.65 55.77 -13.77
C GLY A 971 -51.17 54.47 -14.42
N GLY A 972 -49.88 54.43 -14.81
CA GLY A 972 -49.10 53.18 -14.82
C GLY A 972 -48.07 53.03 -15.94
N GLY A 973 -46.92 53.72 -15.85
CA GLY A 973 -45.73 53.48 -16.68
C GLY A 973 -44.98 52.18 -16.33
N GLY A 974 -45.68 51.03 -16.28
CA GLY A 974 -45.17 49.78 -15.71
C GLY A 974 -44.13 49.04 -16.55
N GLY A 975 -44.28 48.95 -17.87
CA GLY A 975 -43.47 48.02 -18.68
C GLY A 975 -42.01 48.41 -18.95
N ARG A 976 -41.66 49.70 -18.88
CA ARG A 976 -40.26 50.15 -19.04
C ARG A 976 -39.49 50.11 -17.71
N GLY A 977 -40.15 50.39 -16.58
CA GLY A 977 -39.51 50.37 -15.27
C GLY A 977 -39.11 48.96 -14.83
N THR A 978 -39.94 47.96 -15.12
CA THR A 978 -39.68 46.56 -14.73
C THR A 978 -38.45 45.98 -15.43
N PHE A 979 -38.23 46.26 -16.72
CA PHE A 979 -37.04 45.79 -17.43
C PHE A 979 -35.74 46.34 -16.84
N TYR A 980 -35.68 47.65 -16.54
CA TYR A 980 -34.48 48.25 -15.94
C TYR A 980 -34.27 47.78 -14.50
N ALA A 981 -35.32 47.65 -13.70
CA ALA A 981 -35.24 47.12 -12.33
C ALA A 981 -34.76 45.66 -12.30
N VAL A 982 -35.25 44.83 -13.23
CA VAL A 982 -34.80 43.43 -13.36
C VAL A 982 -33.34 43.37 -13.79
N ARG A 983 -32.93 44.21 -14.74
CA ARG A 983 -31.54 44.30 -15.19
C ARG A 983 -30.59 44.76 -14.09
N GLU A 984 -30.98 45.78 -13.32
CA GLU A 984 -30.21 46.28 -12.17
C GLU A 984 -30.00 45.20 -11.12
N LYS A 985 -31.07 44.45 -10.78
CA LYS A 985 -30.98 43.33 -9.84
C LYS A 985 -30.14 42.15 -10.33
N ILE A 986 -30.04 41.93 -11.65
CA ILE A 986 -29.12 40.94 -12.21
C ILE A 986 -27.67 41.40 -12.03
N TYR A 987 -27.39 42.69 -12.17
CA TYR A 987 -26.07 43.25 -11.90
C TYR A 987 -25.71 43.25 -10.41
N ASP A 988 -26.67 43.39 -9.50
CA ASP A 988 -26.42 43.26 -8.06
C ASP A 988 -25.94 41.85 -7.66
N VAL A 989 -26.31 40.82 -8.44
CA VAL A 989 -25.98 39.41 -8.15
C VAL A 989 -24.70 38.95 -8.88
N LEU A 990 -24.12 39.80 -9.73
CA LEU A 990 -22.90 39.53 -10.49
C LEU A 990 -21.81 40.54 -10.14
N ALA A 991 -20.57 40.10 -9.92
CA ALA A 991 -19.47 41.06 -9.79
C ALA A 991 -19.20 41.68 -11.16
N VAL A 992 -19.21 43.01 -11.23
CA VAL A 992 -18.90 43.73 -12.45
C VAL A 992 -17.44 44.14 -12.39
N VAL A 993 -16.63 43.58 -13.27
CA VAL A 993 -15.29 44.07 -13.57
C VAL A 993 -15.46 45.23 -14.54
N PRO A 994 -15.26 46.49 -14.12
CA PRO A 994 -15.26 47.60 -15.06
C PRO A 994 -14.14 47.34 -16.08
N GLY A 995 -14.48 47.38 -17.37
CA GLY A 995 -13.48 47.45 -18.42
C GLY A 995 -12.61 48.69 -18.18
N ALA A 996 -11.29 48.53 -18.31
CA ALA A 996 -10.32 49.59 -18.04
C ALA A 996 -10.46 50.77 -19.01
#